data_AF-S9R215-F1
#
_entry.id   AF-S9R215-F1
#
_cell.length_a   1.000
_cell.length_b   1.000
_cell.length_c   1.000
_cell.angle_alpha   90.00
_cell.angle_beta   90.00
_cell.angle_gamma   90.00
#
_symmetry.space_group_name_H-M   'P 1'
#
loop_
_entity.id
_entity.type
_entity.pdbx_description
1 polymer ?
#
loop_
_entity_poly.entity_id
_entity_poly.type
_entity_poly.pdbx_seq_one_letter_code
_entity_poly.pdbx_strand_id
1 'polypeptide(L)'
;MPPGGGVAAEGEFMVKSLGAVLFVALVLSGCSKVTGVQVTSEAKQLLPNEETSLTASVLGEGPFDPEVTWSVSPEGVGSLSATTGETVTYTAPDAVSEDMQVTVTATSKQTPARSASATLTLNAAPSVTGVQVTAARSELFAKDTVALEASVTGISSFSSEVTWSVEGEGSLSATTGSQVVYTAPDVVSTDTRVTVTATSVQMPSRSASTTLTLKAPLITAVQVTAARTELVEKESVAIDASVTGAGPYSSEVTWSVEGAGSLSATTGSQIIYAAPDAIGADTQVTVTATSVADGSKAGSVTLVLRAPFVSAVELSAARSQIYAGNTVVFSATLVGAAPFGSKVEWKLVSGSGALEPLPIDASRPSMRFVRYTAPRIASALSVTLQATSVYDSTKFNSKSVQVLPVPLAITEVSSGTGSNRPGWLELRNLTSAPIQLADYALRARGFDTSTSAWVPKDVMLFPLPSRLLAPGAYVVVSGKAFPWENFESNQMIWLREEPALVPLWSGATFIELVRSDIGETVDFVRFGNSTQAPLSEGAWTGTSNVPALPGDGSSSLSFVRVTGANDTNGSGDWSSRAFSTPAGPNDVPAGAVDDDSDGIPDSAEVAGGRFAGLDLYAMGARTAQRDLFIEVDHMQSTNPIILPQKEALDKVVAVFARRGIQVHIDVGTRFSASFNPAKYNLGQGLPEVPFASSINMTRAGGEAASVYELKSAHMDFARRAAFHYCVFGSTQTVSGTATGNSGVAERLGNDFLVSLSAFKLSTDSAAQRNQIINYQAAVFMHELGHNLGLRHGGNVDTNYKPNYLSVMNPLYELEGLGPISGSGAGDRYYLRNRMKGYDGLDDLVDSPLSSTFVLDYSDGSGGVINETALNESAGMCRPGATSIDYDNSGFISTTTFDVNRDSLFEVLYDHNDWASIVLPFSLSHSVVRNIASHDTPFEPISVVQDQQPVVDEEPPSPDLLWNIH
;
A
#
# COMPACT_ATOMS: atom_id res chain seq x y z
N MET A 1 -45.97 31.68 107.58
CA MET A 1 -46.29 30.37 106.99
C MET A 1 -45.00 29.64 106.69
N PRO A 2 -44.60 28.75 107.60
CA PRO A 2 -43.81 29.24 108.72
C PRO A 2 -42.69 28.21 109.05
N PRO A 3 -42.29 28.06 110.31
CA PRO A 3 -41.33 28.82 111.11
C PRO A 3 -40.12 27.89 111.42
N GLY A 4 -39.01 28.29 112.03
CA GLY A 4 -38.82 29.32 113.04
C GLY A 4 -38.92 28.72 114.45
N GLY A 5 -37.80 28.75 115.19
CA GLY A 5 -37.78 29.22 116.57
C GLY A 5 -37.67 28.20 117.71
N GLY A 6 -36.56 28.31 118.46
CA GLY A 6 -36.54 28.42 119.95
C GLY A 6 -36.52 27.11 120.78
N VAL A 7 -36.08 27.04 122.06
CA VAL A 7 -35.49 27.96 123.06
C VAL A 7 -35.00 27.11 124.29
N ALA A 8 -34.11 27.68 125.14
CA ALA A 8 -33.98 27.61 126.64
C ALA A 8 -33.36 26.34 127.33
N ALA A 9 -32.78 26.36 128.56
CA ALA A 9 -32.98 27.21 129.76
C ALA A 9 -31.82 27.17 130.84
N GLU A 10 -32.01 27.97 131.91
CA GLU A 10 -31.25 28.36 133.17
C GLU A 10 -30.59 27.24 134.04
N GLY A 11 -29.81 27.44 135.15
CA GLY A 11 -29.50 28.56 136.09
C GLY A 11 -28.66 28.07 137.31
N GLU A 12 -28.33 28.93 138.31
CA GLU A 12 -28.40 28.59 139.78
C GLU A 12 -28.03 29.72 140.80
N PHE A 13 -28.62 29.59 142.01
CA PHE A 13 -28.61 30.35 143.31
C PHE A 13 -27.30 30.20 144.15
N MET A 14 -27.06 30.71 145.39
CA MET A 14 -27.25 31.92 146.25
C MET A 14 -26.86 31.53 147.72
N VAL A 15 -26.52 32.51 148.60
CA VAL A 15 -26.56 32.54 150.11
C VAL A 15 -25.29 32.36 151.01
N LYS A 16 -24.92 33.51 151.63
CA LYS A 16 -24.33 33.94 152.96
C LYS A 16 -24.04 32.95 154.13
N SER A 17 -23.01 33.24 154.96
CA SER A 17 -23.11 33.94 156.29
C SER A 17 -21.82 33.91 157.16
N LEU A 18 -21.79 34.78 158.20
CA LEU A 18 -20.67 35.26 159.03
C LEU A 18 -20.44 34.46 160.34
N GLY A 19 -19.26 34.67 160.95
CA GLY A 19 -19.07 34.58 162.41
C GLY A 19 -17.90 35.46 162.90
N ALA A 20 -18.15 36.39 163.83
CA ALA A 20 -17.15 37.22 164.50
C ALA A 20 -17.24 37.03 166.03
N VAL A 21 -16.09 37.07 166.71
CA VAL A 21 -15.91 36.89 168.17
C VAL A 21 -15.58 38.23 168.87
N LEU A 22 -16.37 38.53 169.91
CA LEU A 22 -16.16 39.12 171.24
C LEU A 22 -15.12 40.24 171.61
N PHE A 23 -15.64 41.08 172.51
CA PHE A 23 -15.13 42.13 173.43
C PHE A 23 -13.75 41.98 174.16
N VAL A 24 -13.02 43.12 174.24
CA VAL A 24 -12.43 43.87 175.41
C VAL A 24 -11.33 43.30 176.34
N ALA A 25 -10.30 44.16 176.55
CA ALA A 25 -9.46 44.47 177.75
C ALA A 25 -8.07 43.85 178.02
N LEU A 26 -7.15 44.78 178.40
CA LEU A 26 -6.00 44.72 179.32
C LEU A 26 -4.68 43.95 178.98
N VAL A 27 -3.58 44.74 178.83
CA VAL A 27 -2.30 44.71 179.59
C VAL A 27 -1.22 43.60 179.36
N LEU A 28 0.04 44.07 179.14
CA LEU A 28 1.41 43.50 179.35
C LEU A 28 2.12 42.63 178.24
N SER A 29 3.11 43.26 177.58
CA SER A 29 4.38 42.85 176.91
C SER A 29 4.78 41.38 176.58
N GLY A 30 5.11 41.11 175.28
CA GLY A 30 6.11 40.11 174.77
C GLY A 30 6.06 39.65 173.27
N CYS A 31 7.02 40.10 172.40
CA CYS A 31 7.57 39.67 171.04
C CYS A 31 6.71 39.29 169.76
N SER A 32 7.15 39.69 168.52
CA SER A 32 6.52 39.50 167.16
C SER A 32 7.43 38.86 166.04
N LYS A 33 6.90 38.19 164.95
CA LYS A 33 7.67 37.45 163.88
C LYS A 33 6.98 37.20 162.49
N VAL A 34 7.68 37.31 161.34
CA VAL A 34 7.25 36.89 159.95
C VAL A 34 7.54 35.40 159.66
N THR A 35 6.60 34.68 159.02
CA THR A 35 6.66 33.22 158.75
C THR A 35 6.78 32.81 157.27
N GLY A 36 6.39 33.61 156.27
CA GLY A 36 6.55 33.24 154.84
C GLY A 36 6.15 34.30 153.79
N VAL A 37 6.43 34.03 152.50
CA VAL A 37 6.00 34.83 151.32
C VAL A 37 5.43 33.89 150.25
N GLN A 38 4.37 34.28 149.55
CA GLN A 38 3.81 33.58 148.39
C GLN A 38 3.71 34.51 147.18
N VAL A 39 3.81 33.97 145.95
CA VAL A 39 3.65 34.71 144.67
C VAL A 39 2.72 33.95 143.73
N THR A 40 1.80 34.66 143.06
CA THR A 40 0.96 34.14 141.97
C THR A 40 1.02 35.05 140.74
N SER A 41 0.99 34.46 139.54
CA SER A 41 0.96 35.15 138.23
C SER A 41 -0.33 34.82 137.46
N GLU A 42 -0.88 35.78 136.73
CA GLU A 42 -2.10 35.62 135.91
C GLU A 42 -1.86 34.84 134.60
N ALA A 43 -0.72 35.01 133.94
CA ALA A 43 -0.33 34.27 132.74
C ALA A 43 0.89 33.37 132.98
N LYS A 44 1.03 32.33 132.14
CA LYS A 44 2.20 31.43 132.09
C LYS A 44 2.96 31.48 130.76
N GLN A 45 2.35 31.99 129.69
CA GLN A 45 2.97 32.17 128.38
C GLN A 45 2.56 33.52 127.78
N LEU A 46 3.46 34.16 127.03
CA LEU A 46 3.29 35.48 126.42
C LEU A 46 3.89 35.51 125.00
N LEU A 47 3.26 36.23 124.08
CA LEU A 47 3.88 36.64 122.81
C LEU A 47 4.64 37.97 123.02
N PRO A 48 5.50 38.37 122.05
CA PRO A 48 6.26 39.62 122.19
C PRO A 48 5.37 40.84 122.45
N ASN A 49 5.74 41.67 123.44
CA ASN A 49 5.00 42.82 124.01
C ASN A 49 3.80 42.53 124.92
N GLU A 50 3.45 41.28 125.22
CA GLU A 50 2.35 41.00 126.17
C GLU A 50 2.77 41.17 127.65
N GLU A 51 1.82 41.54 128.52
CA GLU A 51 2.04 41.78 129.95
C GLU A 51 1.25 40.82 130.86
N THR A 52 1.75 40.56 132.06
CA THR A 52 1.04 39.80 133.11
C THR A 52 1.27 40.38 134.50
N SER A 53 0.25 40.38 135.36
CA SER A 53 0.39 40.83 136.76
C SER A 53 0.80 39.69 137.69
N LEU A 54 1.66 40.01 138.67
CA LEU A 54 2.12 39.14 139.75
C LEU A 54 1.88 39.79 141.12
N THR A 55 1.28 39.04 142.04
CA THR A 55 0.96 39.51 143.41
C THR A 55 1.65 38.64 144.46
N ALA A 56 2.15 39.26 145.52
CA ALA A 56 2.84 38.64 146.63
C ALA A 56 2.16 38.94 147.97
N SER A 57 2.03 37.94 148.83
CA SER A 57 1.52 38.12 150.20
C SER A 57 2.55 37.63 151.23
N VAL A 58 2.74 38.40 152.31
CA VAL A 58 3.63 38.08 153.43
C VAL A 58 2.81 37.58 154.62
N LEU A 59 3.22 36.47 155.22
CA LEU A 59 2.54 35.78 156.32
C LEU A 59 3.36 35.89 157.62
N GLY A 60 2.72 36.03 158.79
CA GLY A 60 3.40 36.17 160.11
C GLY A 60 2.45 36.14 161.33
N GLU A 61 3.00 36.21 162.55
CA GLU A 61 2.26 36.25 163.83
C GLU A 61 2.67 37.46 164.70
N GLY A 62 1.68 38.18 165.25
CA GLY A 62 1.85 39.51 165.89
C GLY A 62 1.87 40.66 164.87
N PRO A 63 2.08 41.93 165.27
CA PRO A 63 2.29 43.00 164.30
C PRO A 63 3.62 42.79 163.54
N PHE A 64 3.54 42.58 162.22
CA PHE A 64 4.67 42.44 161.28
C PHE A 64 4.45 43.31 160.03
N ASP A 65 5.54 43.61 159.31
CA ASP A 65 5.57 44.43 158.10
C ASP A 65 5.32 43.57 156.85
N PRO A 66 4.24 43.85 156.08
CA PRO A 66 3.88 43.06 154.91
C PRO A 66 4.64 43.44 153.63
N GLU A 67 5.55 44.41 153.64
CA GLU A 67 6.25 44.82 152.41
C GLU A 67 7.19 43.73 151.84
N VAL A 68 7.20 43.63 150.51
CA VAL A 68 8.13 42.81 149.72
C VAL A 68 8.90 43.64 148.68
N THR A 69 10.03 43.13 148.24
CA THR A 69 10.80 43.59 147.07
C THR A 69 10.79 42.54 145.95
N TRP A 70 10.68 42.96 144.68
CA TRP A 70 10.58 42.10 143.48
C TRP A 70 11.82 42.15 142.57
N SER A 71 12.11 41.04 141.88
CA SER A 71 13.19 40.92 140.87
C SER A 71 12.84 39.92 139.75
N VAL A 72 13.37 40.10 138.54
CA VAL A 72 13.23 39.15 137.40
C VAL A 72 14.59 38.58 136.96
N SER A 73 14.62 37.31 136.57
CA SER A 73 15.80 36.60 136.07
C SER A 73 15.48 35.78 134.80
N PRO A 74 16.30 35.83 133.73
CA PRO A 74 17.53 36.64 133.60
C PRO A 74 17.23 38.15 133.63
N GLU A 75 18.10 38.94 134.26
CA GLU A 75 17.94 40.40 134.27
C GLU A 75 17.99 40.94 132.83
N GLY A 76 17.11 41.91 132.53
CA GLY A 76 17.03 42.58 131.22
C GLY A 76 16.13 41.89 130.19
N VAL A 77 15.57 40.72 130.47
CA VAL A 77 14.56 40.08 129.62
C VAL A 77 13.18 40.45 130.14
N GLY A 78 12.59 41.48 129.53
CA GLY A 78 11.34 42.10 129.94
C GLY A 78 11.51 43.08 131.12
N SER A 79 10.42 43.67 131.58
CA SER A 79 10.45 44.72 132.62
C SER A 79 9.39 44.52 133.68
N LEU A 80 9.70 44.89 134.93
CA LEU A 80 8.74 44.94 136.05
C LEU A 80 8.29 46.39 136.29
N SER A 81 7.00 46.59 136.55
CA SER A 81 6.42 47.93 136.74
C SER A 81 6.87 48.65 138.03
N ALA A 82 7.28 47.91 139.07
CA ALA A 82 7.87 48.43 140.29
C ALA A 82 8.74 47.35 140.99
N THR A 83 9.60 47.75 141.94
CA THR A 83 10.47 46.84 142.69
C THR A 83 10.04 46.60 144.14
N THR A 84 8.99 47.26 144.62
CA THR A 84 8.39 47.09 145.96
C THR A 84 6.88 47.21 145.87
N GLY A 85 6.16 46.55 146.77
CA GLY A 85 4.70 46.58 146.84
C GLY A 85 4.07 45.20 146.66
N GLU A 86 2.79 45.08 147.00
CA GLU A 86 2.08 43.77 146.99
C GLU A 86 1.96 43.20 145.57
N THR A 87 1.75 44.03 144.55
CA THR A 87 1.55 43.59 143.15
C THR A 87 2.49 44.35 142.20
N VAL A 88 3.05 43.65 141.21
CA VAL A 88 3.84 44.18 140.08
C VAL A 88 3.38 43.58 138.76
N THR A 89 3.62 44.25 137.64
CA THR A 89 3.32 43.75 136.28
C THR A 89 4.63 43.45 135.55
N TYR A 90 4.73 42.29 134.91
CA TYR A 90 5.83 41.90 134.02
C TYR A 90 5.43 42.05 132.56
N THR A 91 6.25 42.74 131.77
CA THR A 91 6.08 42.95 130.31
C THR A 91 7.14 42.17 129.54
N ALA A 92 6.72 41.36 128.56
CA ALA A 92 7.61 40.62 127.66
C ALA A 92 8.27 41.55 126.60
N PRO A 93 9.50 41.28 126.12
CA PRO A 93 10.17 42.08 125.09
C PRO A 93 9.48 42.08 123.72
N ASP A 94 9.83 43.06 122.87
CA ASP A 94 9.22 43.29 121.55
C ASP A 94 9.46 42.19 120.50
N ALA A 95 10.46 41.33 120.70
CA ALA A 95 10.69 40.14 119.88
C ALA A 95 11.54 39.09 120.62
N VAL A 96 11.28 37.81 120.35
CA VAL A 96 12.17 36.69 120.66
C VAL A 96 12.46 35.91 119.39
N SER A 97 13.73 35.55 119.17
CA SER A 97 14.18 34.84 117.96
C SER A 97 13.79 33.36 117.93
N GLU A 98 13.45 32.82 119.09
CA GLU A 98 12.95 31.48 119.34
C GLU A 98 12.25 31.47 120.71
N ASP A 99 11.53 30.40 121.05
CA ASP A 99 10.75 30.34 122.29
C ASP A 99 11.66 30.23 123.55
N MET A 100 11.44 31.02 124.63
CA MET A 100 12.31 31.07 125.85
C MET A 100 11.56 31.26 127.21
N GLN A 101 12.20 31.09 128.38
CA GLN A 101 11.58 31.25 129.72
C GLN A 101 12.23 32.31 130.64
N VAL A 102 11.43 32.95 131.52
CA VAL A 102 11.83 33.98 132.51
C VAL A 102 11.18 33.73 133.89
N THR A 103 11.84 34.09 135.01
CA THR A 103 11.35 33.87 136.39
C THR A 103 11.35 35.15 137.24
N VAL A 104 10.24 35.45 137.91
CA VAL A 104 10.02 36.66 138.74
C VAL A 104 9.85 36.27 140.23
N THR A 105 10.55 36.94 141.16
CA THR A 105 10.65 36.60 142.60
C THR A 105 10.26 37.77 143.50
N ALA A 106 9.47 37.55 144.56
CA ALA A 106 9.20 38.49 145.65
C ALA A 106 9.85 38.05 146.96
N THR A 107 10.45 38.98 147.71
CA THR A 107 11.21 38.73 148.96
C THR A 107 10.72 39.65 150.08
N SER A 108 10.44 39.12 151.28
CA SER A 108 9.98 39.91 152.43
C SER A 108 11.05 40.91 152.88
N LYS A 109 10.63 42.16 153.12
CA LYS A 109 11.53 43.23 153.55
C LYS A 109 11.95 43.11 155.02
N GLN A 110 11.02 42.69 155.89
CA GLN A 110 11.30 42.49 157.32
C GLN A 110 12.14 41.23 157.58
N THR A 111 11.96 40.16 156.81
CA THR A 111 12.77 38.93 156.92
C THR A 111 13.24 38.49 155.52
N PRO A 112 14.37 39.05 155.03
CA PRO A 112 14.87 38.82 153.67
C PRO A 112 15.15 37.35 153.32
N ALA A 113 15.25 36.47 154.31
CA ALA A 113 15.41 35.04 154.10
C ALA A 113 14.13 34.33 153.59
N ARG A 114 13.02 35.04 153.36
CA ARG A 114 11.75 34.48 152.86
C ARG A 114 11.37 35.12 151.54
N SER A 115 11.26 34.30 150.50
CA SER A 115 10.89 34.72 149.14
C SER A 115 10.09 33.61 148.42
N ALA A 116 9.38 33.97 147.35
CA ALA A 116 8.69 33.07 146.43
C ALA A 116 8.75 33.59 144.98
N SER A 117 8.60 32.70 143.98
CA SER A 117 8.82 33.03 142.56
C SER A 117 7.78 32.41 141.62
N ALA A 118 7.60 32.96 140.40
CA ALA A 118 6.81 32.41 139.29
C ALA A 118 7.58 32.47 137.95
N THR A 119 7.36 31.50 137.04
CA THR A 119 8.05 31.38 135.72
C THR A 119 7.08 31.56 134.54
N LEU A 120 7.50 32.27 133.47
CA LEU A 120 6.75 32.58 132.24
C LEU A 120 7.52 32.12 130.97
N THR A 121 6.83 31.75 129.88
CA THR A 121 7.43 31.35 128.56
C THR A 121 7.06 32.35 127.44
N LEU A 122 7.97 32.65 126.50
CA LEU A 122 7.82 33.61 125.39
C LEU A 122 7.96 32.90 124.01
N ASN A 123 7.14 33.17 122.96
CA ASN A 123 7.16 32.45 121.64
C ASN A 123 7.39 33.31 120.34
N ALA A 124 7.87 32.73 119.20
CA ALA A 124 8.20 33.40 117.89
C ALA A 124 7.16 33.31 116.70
N ALA A 125 7.29 34.09 115.58
CA ALA A 125 6.24 34.33 114.53
C ALA A 125 6.45 33.75 113.06
N PRO A 126 5.39 33.49 112.21
CA PRO A 126 5.44 32.81 110.85
C PRO A 126 5.89 33.62 109.59
N SER A 127 6.47 33.00 108.51
CA SER A 127 7.02 33.69 107.27
C SER A 127 7.33 32.81 105.99
N VAL A 128 7.34 33.37 104.75
CA VAL A 128 7.72 32.72 103.44
C VAL A 128 9.22 32.91 103.09
N THR A 129 9.89 31.88 102.55
CA THR A 129 11.35 31.86 102.29
C THR A 129 11.78 31.79 100.82
N GLY A 130 10.98 31.29 99.86
CA GLY A 130 11.40 31.23 98.44
C GLY A 130 10.29 30.90 97.40
N VAL A 131 10.59 31.17 96.11
CA VAL A 131 9.75 30.85 94.93
C VAL A 131 10.64 30.27 93.81
N GLN A 132 10.17 29.32 93.00
CA GLN A 132 10.83 28.79 91.80
C GLN A 132 9.87 28.66 90.61
N VAL A 133 10.38 28.72 89.37
CA VAL A 133 9.62 28.55 88.11
C VAL A 133 10.32 27.55 87.17
N THR A 134 9.59 26.62 86.57
CA THR A 134 10.12 25.64 85.60
C THR A 134 9.33 25.67 84.28
N ALA A 135 10.01 25.48 83.14
CA ALA A 135 9.41 25.37 81.81
C ALA A 135 9.84 24.05 81.14
N ALA A 136 8.93 23.37 80.44
CA ALA A 136 9.21 22.07 79.81
C ALA A 136 10.14 22.15 78.57
N ARG A 137 10.17 23.30 77.89
CA ARG A 137 11.09 23.62 76.79
C ARG A 137 11.36 25.13 76.74
N SER A 138 12.54 25.53 76.28
CA SER A 138 12.97 26.93 76.24
C SER A 138 13.06 27.52 74.82
N GLU A 139 12.83 26.73 73.76
CA GLU A 139 12.79 27.21 72.37
C GLU A 139 11.43 26.88 71.72
N LEU A 140 10.84 27.86 71.03
CA LEU A 140 9.48 27.81 70.47
C LEU A 140 9.47 28.49 69.10
N PHE A 141 8.72 27.94 68.13
CA PHE A 141 8.38 28.66 66.90
C PHE A 141 7.02 29.38 67.07
N ALA A 142 6.60 30.12 66.05
CA ALA A 142 5.28 30.73 66.05
C ALA A 142 4.17 29.71 66.38
N LYS A 143 3.19 30.11 67.21
CA LYS A 143 2.05 29.31 67.71
C LYS A 143 2.38 28.14 68.64
N ASP A 144 3.65 27.88 68.94
CA ASP A 144 4.00 26.87 69.93
C ASP A 144 3.51 27.26 71.34
N THR A 145 3.09 26.26 72.12
CA THR A 145 2.72 26.43 73.53
C THR A 145 3.67 25.68 74.47
N VAL A 146 3.87 26.16 75.70
CA VAL A 146 4.65 25.47 76.74
C VAL A 146 4.02 25.66 78.13
N ALA A 147 3.98 24.59 78.92
CA ALA A 147 3.53 24.65 80.32
C ALA A 147 4.63 25.18 81.24
N LEU A 148 4.22 25.96 82.24
CA LEU A 148 5.03 26.62 83.25
C LEU A 148 4.48 26.28 84.64
N GLU A 149 5.37 25.93 85.57
CA GLU A 149 4.99 25.54 86.94
C GLU A 149 5.77 26.36 87.98
N ALA A 150 5.11 26.75 89.08
CA ALA A 150 5.73 27.48 90.19
C ALA A 150 5.60 26.73 91.54
N SER A 151 6.63 26.84 92.37
CA SER A 151 6.66 26.28 93.73
C SER A 151 7.12 27.33 94.75
N VAL A 152 6.56 27.29 95.98
CA VAL A 152 6.80 28.26 97.07
C VAL A 152 7.19 27.52 98.36
N THR A 153 8.15 28.06 99.13
CA THR A 153 8.66 27.48 100.40
C THR A 153 8.63 28.49 101.56
N GLY A 154 8.49 28.06 102.83
CA GLY A 154 8.35 28.92 104.04
C GLY A 154 8.53 28.21 105.40
N ILE A 155 8.44 28.96 106.51
CA ILE A 155 8.60 28.51 107.92
C ILE A 155 7.27 28.64 108.67
N SER A 156 6.89 27.60 109.43
CA SER A 156 5.56 27.47 110.08
C SER A 156 4.43 27.47 109.04
N SER A 157 3.22 27.93 109.36
CA SER A 157 2.12 28.03 108.40
C SER A 157 2.32 29.17 107.40
N PHE A 158 2.36 28.85 106.09
CA PHE A 158 2.48 29.81 104.98
C PHE A 158 1.61 29.42 103.76
N SER A 159 1.37 30.37 102.85
CA SER A 159 0.60 30.25 101.61
C SER A 159 1.50 29.95 100.40
N SER A 160 1.07 29.03 99.55
CA SER A 160 1.76 28.63 98.32
C SER A 160 1.28 29.36 97.06
N GLU A 161 0.40 30.36 97.21
CA GLU A 161 -0.20 31.05 96.08
C GLU A 161 0.77 32.02 95.40
N VAL A 162 0.77 32.02 94.06
CA VAL A 162 1.59 32.91 93.22
C VAL A 162 0.75 33.65 92.17
N THR A 163 1.27 34.79 91.73
CA THR A 163 0.80 35.57 90.59
C THR A 163 1.82 35.51 89.45
N TRP A 164 1.36 35.41 88.20
CA TRP A 164 2.19 35.28 87.00
C TRP A 164 2.17 36.54 86.14
N SER A 165 3.30 36.85 85.51
CA SER A 165 3.42 37.89 84.48
C SER A 165 4.36 37.45 83.37
N VAL A 166 4.12 37.92 82.14
CA VAL A 166 4.98 37.71 80.97
C VAL A 166 5.45 39.06 80.44
N GLU A 167 6.74 39.17 80.16
CA GLU A 167 7.40 40.31 79.54
C GLU A 167 7.98 39.88 78.19
N GLY A 168 7.38 40.36 77.10
CA GLY A 168 7.65 39.97 75.72
C GLY A 168 6.37 39.68 74.94
N GLU A 169 6.50 39.24 73.70
CA GLU A 169 5.34 38.84 72.88
C GLU A 169 4.76 37.49 73.38
N GLY A 170 3.50 37.20 73.06
CA GLY A 170 2.81 35.98 73.47
C GLY A 170 1.80 36.20 74.59
N SER A 171 1.21 35.11 75.10
CA SER A 171 0.16 35.19 76.13
C SER A 171 0.25 34.04 77.14
N LEU A 172 -0.27 34.28 78.36
CA LEU A 172 -0.42 33.28 79.40
C LEU A 172 -1.89 32.86 79.53
N SER A 173 -2.13 31.58 79.83
CA SER A 173 -3.49 31.04 80.00
C SER A 173 -4.21 31.56 81.25
N ALA A 174 -3.48 32.00 82.27
CA ALA A 174 -3.99 32.56 83.52
C ALA A 174 -2.91 33.43 84.22
N THR A 175 -3.32 34.26 85.18
CA THR A 175 -2.42 35.13 85.97
C THR A 175 -2.21 34.68 87.42
N THR A 176 -2.85 33.58 87.84
CA THR A 176 -2.75 32.99 89.19
C THR A 176 -2.77 31.47 89.10
N GLY A 177 -2.31 30.79 90.16
CA GLY A 177 -2.28 29.33 90.26
C GLY A 177 -0.87 28.75 90.17
N SER A 178 -0.70 27.48 90.54
CA SER A 178 0.60 26.81 90.55
C SER A 178 1.12 26.41 89.17
N GLN A 179 0.26 26.44 88.13
CA GLN A 179 0.63 26.16 86.74
C GLN A 179 -0.07 27.10 85.75
N VAL A 180 0.62 27.53 84.71
CA VAL A 180 0.09 28.33 83.58
C VAL A 180 0.68 27.84 82.25
N VAL A 181 0.02 28.11 81.12
CA VAL A 181 0.55 27.80 79.78
C VAL A 181 0.91 29.09 79.07
N TYR A 182 2.14 29.18 78.54
CA TYR A 182 2.55 30.24 77.62
C TYR A 182 2.29 29.84 76.18
N THR A 183 1.75 30.76 75.37
CA THR A 183 1.51 30.61 73.93
C THR A 183 2.30 31.66 73.15
N ALA A 184 3.15 31.22 72.22
CA ALA A 184 3.89 32.12 71.33
C ALA A 184 2.96 32.80 70.29
N PRO A 185 3.31 34.00 69.78
CA PRO A 185 2.55 34.71 68.76
C PRO A 185 2.38 33.92 67.45
N ASP A 186 1.45 34.38 66.61
CA ASP A 186 1.18 33.79 65.29
C ASP A 186 2.33 33.91 64.28
N VAL A 187 3.22 34.89 64.47
CA VAL A 187 4.37 35.16 63.61
C VAL A 187 5.57 35.51 64.49
N VAL A 188 6.72 34.91 64.18
CA VAL A 188 8.02 35.23 64.78
C VAL A 188 8.97 35.57 63.65
N SER A 189 9.20 36.86 63.42
CA SER A 189 10.02 37.33 62.29
C SER A 189 11.52 37.29 62.57
N THR A 190 11.92 37.32 63.84
CA THR A 190 13.32 37.25 64.28
C THR A 190 13.41 36.54 65.63
N ASP A 191 14.56 35.92 65.89
CA ASP A 191 14.80 35.28 67.19
C ASP A 191 14.65 36.28 68.34
N THR A 192 13.71 36.04 69.25
CA THR A 192 13.35 36.98 70.34
C THR A 192 13.22 36.24 71.67
N ARG A 193 13.61 36.87 72.79
CA ARG A 193 13.47 36.27 74.13
C ARG A 193 12.27 36.84 74.88
N VAL A 194 11.59 35.99 75.63
CA VAL A 194 10.41 36.31 76.45
C VAL A 194 10.65 35.81 77.87
N THR A 195 10.37 36.62 78.88
CA THR A 195 10.57 36.27 80.30
C THR A 195 9.24 36.11 81.01
N VAL A 196 9.08 35.03 81.76
CA VAL A 196 7.86 34.75 82.53
C VAL A 196 8.20 34.64 84.02
N THR A 197 7.48 35.37 84.87
CA THR A 197 7.77 35.52 86.31
C THR A 197 6.59 35.10 87.18
N ALA A 198 6.85 34.30 88.22
CA ALA A 198 5.90 33.97 89.30
C ALA A 198 6.30 34.68 90.60
N THR A 199 5.35 35.32 91.28
CA THR A 199 5.57 36.10 92.52
C THR A 199 4.65 35.63 93.63
N SER A 200 5.19 35.39 94.83
CA SER A 200 4.39 34.96 96.00
C SER A 200 3.36 36.02 96.40
N VAL A 201 2.13 35.57 96.66
CA VAL A 201 1.05 36.46 97.14
C VAL A 201 1.27 36.90 98.58
N GLN A 202 1.75 36.00 99.46
CA GLN A 202 1.92 36.29 100.88
C GLN A 202 3.14 37.17 101.17
N MET A 203 4.22 37.02 100.39
CA MET A 203 5.43 37.85 100.51
C MET A 203 5.89 38.32 99.12
N PRO A 204 5.34 39.44 98.60
CA PRO A 204 5.61 39.92 97.25
C PRO A 204 7.07 40.21 96.93
N SER A 205 7.94 40.34 97.94
CA SER A 205 9.39 40.46 97.76
C SER A 205 10.08 39.16 97.32
N ARG A 206 9.34 38.06 97.12
CA ARG A 206 9.86 36.77 96.65
C ARG A 206 9.22 36.38 95.33
N SER A 207 10.03 36.29 94.28
CA SER A 207 9.64 35.89 92.93
C SER A 207 10.73 35.05 92.25
N ALA A 208 10.36 34.34 91.18
CA ALA A 208 11.28 33.65 90.28
C ALA A 208 10.82 33.76 88.83
N SER A 209 11.77 33.70 87.88
CA SER A 209 11.51 33.89 86.46
C SER A 209 12.18 32.82 85.60
N THR A 210 11.63 32.55 84.41
CA THR A 210 12.23 31.71 83.36
C THR A 210 12.21 32.43 82.01
N THR A 211 13.11 32.06 81.08
CA THR A 211 13.22 32.68 79.76
C THR A 211 12.92 31.67 78.65
N LEU A 212 12.08 32.07 77.68
CA LEU A 212 11.74 31.34 76.46
C LEU A 212 12.33 32.08 75.25
N THR A 213 12.84 31.36 74.25
CA THR A 213 13.37 31.92 73.00
C THR A 213 12.45 31.55 71.85
N LEU A 214 11.84 32.56 71.22
CA LEU A 214 11.07 32.42 70.00
C LEU A 214 12.02 32.39 68.80
N LYS A 215 11.91 31.39 67.91
CA LYS A 215 12.78 31.19 66.74
C LYS A 215 12.09 31.58 65.43
N ALA A 216 12.80 32.27 64.54
CA ALA A 216 12.30 32.60 63.19
C ALA A 216 12.53 31.43 62.19
N PRO A 217 11.69 31.28 61.14
CA PRO A 217 11.89 30.26 60.10
C PRO A 217 13.18 30.49 59.28
N LEU A 218 13.84 29.42 58.82
CA LEU A 218 15.11 29.47 58.07
C LEU A 218 15.09 28.53 56.85
N ILE A 219 15.43 29.04 55.66
CA ILE A 219 15.69 28.21 54.46
C ILE A 219 17.16 27.76 54.45
N THR A 220 17.40 26.46 54.31
CA THR A 220 18.75 25.87 54.31
C THR A 220 19.25 25.53 52.92
N ALA A 221 18.39 25.09 51.99
CA ALA A 221 18.77 24.74 50.62
C ALA A 221 17.61 24.82 49.62
N VAL A 222 17.96 24.98 48.33
CA VAL A 222 17.07 24.72 47.19
C VAL A 222 17.77 23.71 46.29
N GLN A 223 17.09 22.60 45.96
CA GLN A 223 17.59 21.60 45.02
C GLN A 223 16.72 21.60 43.76
N VAL A 224 17.36 21.47 42.59
CA VAL A 224 16.70 21.40 41.28
C VAL A 224 17.06 20.08 40.61
N THR A 225 16.06 19.34 40.14
CA THR A 225 16.23 18.07 39.45
C THR A 225 15.48 18.05 38.13
N ALA A 226 16.07 17.46 37.11
CA ALA A 226 15.43 17.22 35.82
C ALA A 226 15.50 15.72 35.51
N ALA A 227 14.44 15.17 34.91
CA ALA A 227 14.38 13.75 34.55
C ALA A 227 15.41 13.34 33.47
N ARG A 228 15.87 14.31 32.67
CA ARG A 228 16.96 14.19 31.69
C ARG A 228 17.67 15.53 31.55
N THR A 229 18.96 15.49 31.23
CA THR A 229 19.79 16.70 31.06
C THR A 229 20.30 16.89 29.63
N GLU A 230 19.98 15.99 28.71
CA GLU A 230 20.25 16.17 27.28
C GLU A 230 18.93 16.25 26.51
N LEU A 231 18.82 17.24 25.64
CA LEU A 231 17.62 17.52 24.83
C LEU A 231 18.01 17.85 23.39
N VAL A 232 17.08 17.58 22.48
CA VAL A 232 17.14 18.04 21.09
C VAL A 232 16.00 19.01 20.77
N GLU A 233 15.98 19.57 19.56
CA GLU A 233 14.98 20.58 19.18
C GLU A 233 13.55 20.09 19.44
N LYS A 234 12.68 20.99 19.91
CA LYS A 234 11.27 20.74 20.26
C LYS A 234 11.02 19.74 21.39
N GLU A 235 12.04 19.10 21.96
CA GLU A 235 11.84 18.32 23.17
C GLU A 235 11.55 19.21 24.37
N SER A 236 10.91 18.64 25.37
CA SER A 236 10.61 19.30 26.63
C SER A 236 10.90 18.37 27.79
N VAL A 237 11.29 18.93 28.94
CA VAL A 237 11.57 18.19 30.16
C VAL A 237 10.91 18.87 31.35
N ALA A 238 10.33 18.06 32.23
CA ALA A 238 9.88 18.53 33.54
C ALA A 238 11.09 18.77 34.45
N ILE A 239 11.09 19.92 35.12
CA ILE A 239 12.11 20.31 36.09
C ILE A 239 11.40 20.60 37.41
N ASP A 240 11.87 19.93 38.46
CA ASP A 240 11.33 20.01 39.81
C ASP A 240 12.28 20.81 40.70
N ALA A 241 11.73 21.58 41.63
CA ALA A 241 12.47 22.23 42.70
C ALA A 241 11.94 21.80 44.08
N SER A 242 12.86 21.55 45.01
CA SER A 242 12.54 21.34 46.42
C SER A 242 13.28 22.34 47.30
N VAL A 243 12.54 22.97 48.23
CA VAL A 243 13.07 23.91 49.22
C VAL A 243 13.12 23.19 50.57
N THR A 244 14.27 23.22 51.22
CA THR A 244 14.48 22.64 52.55
C THR A 244 14.77 23.74 53.56
N GLY A 245 14.22 23.63 54.76
CA GLY A 245 14.35 24.62 55.83
C GLY A 245 13.92 24.09 57.21
N ALA A 246 14.01 24.93 58.23
CA ALA A 246 13.56 24.67 59.60
C ALA A 246 12.49 25.69 60.04
N GLY A 247 11.49 25.23 60.80
CA GLY A 247 10.31 26.03 61.17
C GLY A 247 9.23 26.07 60.06
N PRO A 248 8.19 26.90 60.19
CA PRO A 248 7.19 27.11 59.14
C PRO A 248 7.71 28.07 58.05
N TYR A 249 7.99 27.56 56.85
CA TYR A 249 8.49 28.34 55.70
C TYR A 249 7.68 28.08 54.42
N SER A 250 7.78 28.99 53.44
CA SER A 250 7.21 28.78 52.10
C SER A 250 8.13 27.89 51.25
N SER A 251 7.54 26.90 50.58
CA SER A 251 8.23 26.05 49.59
C SER A 251 8.21 26.63 48.17
N GLU A 252 7.64 27.83 47.98
CA GLU A 252 7.58 28.46 46.67
C GLU A 252 8.95 28.90 46.17
N VAL A 253 9.15 28.76 44.86
CA VAL A 253 10.34 29.21 44.13
C VAL A 253 9.95 30.06 42.93
N THR A 254 10.88 30.90 42.50
CA THR A 254 10.86 31.61 41.22
C THR A 254 11.88 30.99 40.26
N TRP A 255 11.52 30.83 39.00
CA TRP A 255 12.34 30.19 37.97
C TRP A 255 12.92 31.21 37.00
N SER A 256 14.15 30.94 36.56
CA SER A 256 14.81 31.66 35.46
C SER A 256 15.56 30.68 34.55
N VAL A 257 15.72 31.06 33.29
CA VAL A 257 16.50 30.30 32.30
C VAL A 257 17.53 31.21 31.66
N GLU A 258 18.77 30.75 31.62
CA GLU A 258 19.88 31.41 30.93
C GLU A 258 20.30 30.54 29.74
N GLY A 259 20.01 31.02 28.52
CA GLY A 259 20.21 30.30 27.27
C GLY A 259 18.96 30.28 26.39
N ALA A 260 18.99 29.51 25.31
CA ALA A 260 17.86 29.39 24.39
C ALA A 260 16.76 28.47 24.96
N GLY A 261 15.50 28.70 24.58
CA GLY A 261 14.34 27.89 24.99
C GLY A 261 13.31 28.70 25.77
N SER A 262 12.32 28.01 26.35
CA SER A 262 11.27 28.66 27.14
C SER A 262 10.86 27.81 28.35
N LEU A 263 10.30 28.48 29.37
CA LEU A 263 9.73 27.83 30.56
C LEU A 263 8.21 27.96 30.52
N SER A 264 7.49 26.92 30.95
CA SER A 264 6.02 26.92 31.00
C SER A 264 5.44 27.88 32.03
N ALA A 265 6.22 28.22 33.07
CA ALA A 265 5.86 29.17 34.12
C ALA A 265 7.14 29.70 34.80
N THR A 266 7.02 30.81 35.53
CA THR A 266 8.11 31.42 36.31
C THR A 266 7.99 31.18 37.81
N THR A 267 6.99 30.43 38.26
CA THR A 267 6.70 30.15 39.68
C THR A 267 6.12 28.74 39.84
N GLY A 268 6.29 28.14 41.02
CA GLY A 268 5.75 26.82 41.36
C GLY A 268 6.83 25.77 41.58
N SER A 269 6.48 24.63 42.18
CA SER A 269 7.44 23.56 42.53
C SER A 269 7.91 22.71 41.33
N GLN A 270 7.21 22.79 40.20
CA GLN A 270 7.54 22.10 38.96
C GLN A 270 7.22 23.00 37.77
N ILE A 271 8.08 22.96 36.75
CA ILE A 271 7.90 23.62 35.46
C ILE A 271 8.27 22.68 34.31
N ILE A 272 7.92 23.05 33.08
CA ILE A 272 8.41 22.41 31.86
C ILE A 272 9.37 23.37 31.17
N TYR A 273 10.59 22.92 30.90
CA TYR A 273 11.49 23.57 29.95
C TYR A 273 11.24 22.99 28.56
N ALA A 274 11.10 23.86 27.56
CA ALA A 274 11.00 23.50 26.14
C ALA A 274 12.23 24.01 25.37
N ALA A 275 12.91 23.10 24.68
CA ALA A 275 14.01 23.44 23.78
C ALA A 275 13.49 24.24 22.56
N PRO A 276 14.32 25.12 21.95
CA PRO A 276 13.95 25.85 20.74
C PRO A 276 13.55 24.95 19.56
N ASP A 277 12.88 25.55 18.57
CA ASP A 277 12.50 24.87 17.32
C ASP A 277 13.68 24.46 16.44
N ALA A 278 14.86 25.07 16.64
CA ALA A 278 16.10 24.75 15.93
C ALA A 278 17.33 24.98 16.82
N ILE A 279 18.29 24.05 16.78
CA ILE A 279 19.56 24.13 17.51
C ILE A 279 20.70 24.11 16.50
N GLY A 280 21.37 25.26 16.29
CA GLY A 280 22.40 25.41 15.27
C GLY A 280 23.78 24.81 15.64
N ALA A 281 24.06 24.65 16.93
CA ALA A 281 25.26 24.01 17.46
C ALA A 281 24.99 23.51 18.88
N ASP A 282 25.75 22.51 19.33
CA ASP A 282 25.70 22.04 20.72
C ASP A 282 25.88 23.23 21.69
N THR A 283 24.92 23.39 22.60
CA THR A 283 24.93 24.47 23.59
C THR A 283 24.44 23.98 24.94
N GLN A 284 24.68 24.76 25.99
CA GLN A 284 24.22 24.49 27.34
C GLN A 284 23.25 25.58 27.79
N VAL A 285 22.25 25.19 28.56
CA VAL A 285 21.24 26.08 29.14
C VAL A 285 21.15 25.79 30.62
N THR A 286 21.14 26.84 31.44
CA THR A 286 21.02 26.71 32.89
C THR A 286 19.64 27.17 33.33
N VAL A 287 18.94 26.32 34.08
CA VAL A 287 17.64 26.62 34.67
C VAL A 287 17.79 26.70 36.18
N THR A 288 17.39 27.81 36.77
CA THR A 288 17.62 28.14 38.19
C THR A 288 16.31 28.39 38.91
N ALA A 289 16.12 27.74 40.06
CA ALA A 289 15.03 28.00 41.00
C ALA A 289 15.58 28.75 42.23
N THR A 290 14.94 29.87 42.59
CA THR A 290 15.30 30.70 43.75
C THR A 290 14.15 30.73 44.75
N SER A 291 14.41 30.49 46.04
CA SER A 291 13.37 30.50 47.07
C SER A 291 12.71 31.87 47.19
N VAL A 292 11.37 31.90 47.27
CA VAL A 292 10.60 33.13 47.55
C VAL A 292 10.79 33.57 49.00
N ALA A 293 11.00 32.63 49.92
CA ALA A 293 11.18 32.91 51.35
C ALA A 293 12.59 33.44 51.68
N ASP A 294 13.61 33.05 50.92
CA ASP A 294 14.98 33.55 51.04
C ASP A 294 15.63 33.63 49.66
N GLY A 295 15.63 34.84 49.07
CA GLY A 295 16.20 35.10 47.75
C GLY A 295 17.70 34.85 47.64
N SER A 296 18.41 34.62 48.75
CA SER A 296 19.82 34.21 48.74
C SER A 296 20.04 32.72 48.48
N LYS A 297 18.97 31.91 48.48
CA LYS A 297 19.02 30.45 48.30
C LYS A 297 18.45 30.06 46.94
N ALA A 298 19.31 29.49 46.11
CA ALA A 298 18.93 28.99 44.78
C ALA A 298 19.58 27.64 44.49
N GLY A 299 18.94 26.86 43.62
CA GLY A 299 19.48 25.65 43.02
C GLY A 299 19.36 25.74 41.50
N SER A 300 20.21 25.02 40.77
CA SER A 300 20.23 25.07 39.30
C SER A 300 20.48 23.70 38.68
N VAL A 301 19.94 23.46 37.48
CA VAL A 301 20.27 22.33 36.62
C VAL A 301 20.80 22.84 35.28
N THR A 302 21.79 22.14 34.72
CA THR A 302 22.29 22.41 33.36
C THR A 302 21.73 21.39 32.40
N LEU A 303 21.10 21.87 31.33
CA LEU A 303 20.62 21.09 30.20
C LEU A 303 21.59 21.27 29.03
N VAL A 304 21.88 20.21 28.31
CA VAL A 304 22.70 20.22 27.10
C VAL A 304 21.78 20.06 25.90
N LEU A 305 21.76 21.07 25.03
CA LEU A 305 21.03 21.06 23.79
C LEU A 305 21.95 20.56 22.66
N ARG A 306 21.61 19.42 22.05
CA ARG A 306 22.39 18.83 20.95
C ARG A 306 21.89 19.31 19.59
N ALA A 307 22.79 19.74 18.72
CA ALA A 307 22.46 20.03 17.32
C ALA A 307 22.35 18.73 16.51
N PRO A 308 21.48 18.67 15.48
CA PRO A 308 21.42 17.51 14.59
C PRO A 308 22.74 17.33 13.83
N PHE A 309 23.27 16.11 13.79
CA PHE A 309 24.52 15.78 13.09
C PHE A 309 24.30 14.67 12.06
N VAL A 310 24.71 14.91 10.81
CA VAL A 310 24.68 13.93 9.72
C VAL A 310 26.10 13.47 9.40
N SER A 311 26.38 12.18 9.58
CA SER A 311 27.68 11.58 9.26
C SER A 311 27.78 11.15 7.80
N ALA A 312 26.69 10.64 7.22
CA ALA A 312 26.64 10.15 5.84
C ALA A 312 25.23 10.19 5.24
N VAL A 313 25.17 10.06 3.90
CA VAL A 313 23.94 9.78 3.15
C VAL A 313 24.09 8.42 2.49
N GLU A 314 23.15 7.51 2.73
CA GLU A 314 23.07 6.22 2.05
C GLU A 314 22.01 6.29 0.96
N LEU A 315 22.33 5.82 -0.25
CA LEU A 315 21.37 5.74 -1.36
C LEU A 315 21.14 4.29 -1.78
N SER A 316 19.89 3.98 -2.09
CA SER A 316 19.51 2.79 -2.83
C SER A 316 18.66 3.18 -4.05
N ALA A 317 18.77 2.37 -5.10
CA ALA A 317 17.85 2.38 -6.22
C ALA A 317 17.10 1.05 -6.16
N ALA A 318 15.79 1.06 -6.41
CA ALA A 318 15.00 -0.17 -6.40
C ALA A 318 15.51 -1.18 -7.44
N ARG A 319 16.17 -0.71 -8.50
CA ARG A 319 16.76 -1.50 -9.57
C ARG A 319 18.07 -0.86 -10.06
N SER A 320 19.00 -1.68 -10.55
CA SER A 320 20.29 -1.22 -11.10
C SER A 320 20.26 -1.02 -12.62
N GLN A 321 19.27 -1.60 -13.30
CA GLN A 321 19.06 -1.48 -14.74
C GLN A 321 17.56 -1.35 -15.03
N ILE A 322 17.18 -0.51 -15.99
CA ILE A 322 15.81 -0.32 -16.47
C ILE A 322 15.81 -0.06 -17.99
N TYR A 323 14.71 -0.37 -18.68
CA TYR A 323 14.53 0.04 -20.07
C TYR A 323 14.11 1.50 -20.20
N ALA A 324 14.44 2.09 -21.35
CA ALA A 324 14.08 3.46 -21.69
C ALA A 324 12.56 3.69 -21.64
N GLY A 325 12.11 4.74 -20.97
CA GLY A 325 10.69 5.02 -20.69
C GLY A 325 10.16 4.41 -19.39
N ASN A 326 10.86 3.42 -18.82
CA ASN A 326 10.52 2.91 -17.48
C ASN A 326 11.01 3.86 -16.39
N THR A 327 10.52 3.61 -15.20
CA THR A 327 10.73 4.42 -14.02
C THR A 327 11.34 3.59 -12.90
N VAL A 328 12.25 4.20 -12.13
CA VAL A 328 12.81 3.61 -10.92
C VAL A 328 12.73 4.60 -9.76
N VAL A 329 12.40 4.08 -8.58
CA VAL A 329 12.42 4.86 -7.34
C VAL A 329 13.79 4.76 -6.68
N PHE A 330 14.36 5.91 -6.35
CA PHE A 330 15.52 6.03 -5.48
C PHE A 330 15.07 6.36 -4.06
N SER A 331 15.83 5.86 -3.09
CA SER A 331 15.65 6.24 -1.68
C SER A 331 16.97 6.68 -1.07
N ALA A 332 16.91 7.67 -0.20
CA ALA A 332 18.03 8.14 0.60
C ALA A 332 17.77 7.88 2.09
N THR A 333 18.82 7.61 2.86
CA THR A 333 18.75 7.56 4.33
C THR A 333 19.90 8.38 4.88
N LEU A 334 19.60 9.30 5.80
CA LEU A 334 20.62 10.02 6.53
C LEU A 334 21.10 9.15 7.70
N VAL A 335 22.42 9.10 7.90
CA VAL A 335 23.06 8.41 9.03
C VAL A 335 23.65 9.48 9.96
N GLY A 336 23.47 9.35 11.27
CA GLY A 336 23.92 10.37 12.24
C GLY A 336 23.27 10.26 13.62
N ALA A 337 23.36 11.33 14.44
CA ALA A 337 22.66 11.46 15.72
C ALA A 337 21.43 12.40 15.61
N ALA A 338 20.28 11.94 16.12
CA ALA A 338 18.97 12.59 16.00
C ALA A 338 18.93 14.01 16.58
N PRO A 339 17.99 14.88 16.13
CA PRO A 339 16.89 14.60 15.24
C PRO A 339 17.13 15.27 13.88
N PHE A 340 17.78 14.58 12.95
CA PHE A 340 17.67 14.97 11.54
C PHE A 340 16.39 14.33 10.99
N GLY A 341 15.55 15.12 10.33
CA GLY A 341 14.48 14.57 9.50
C GLY A 341 15.06 13.79 8.31
N SER A 342 14.22 13.18 7.49
CA SER A 342 14.61 12.40 6.31
C SER A 342 14.70 13.23 5.02
N LYS A 343 15.04 14.53 5.15
CA LYS A 343 15.02 15.48 4.04
C LYS A 343 16.37 15.50 3.29
N VAL A 344 16.31 15.28 1.99
CA VAL A 344 17.44 15.41 1.07
C VAL A 344 17.02 16.21 -0.16
N GLU A 345 17.98 16.83 -0.84
CA GLU A 345 17.81 17.39 -2.16
C GLU A 345 18.35 16.43 -3.22
N TRP A 346 17.52 16.14 -4.22
CA TRP A 346 17.87 15.27 -5.34
C TRP A 346 18.31 16.10 -6.54
N LYS A 347 19.37 15.66 -7.20
CA LYS A 347 19.75 16.19 -8.52
C LYS A 347 20.25 15.09 -9.45
N LEU A 348 20.03 15.30 -10.74
CA LEU A 348 20.67 14.54 -11.80
C LEU A 348 22.12 15.04 -11.94
N VAL A 349 23.10 14.18 -11.70
CA VAL A 349 24.53 14.52 -11.81
C VAL A 349 25.03 14.30 -13.24
N SER A 350 24.58 13.23 -13.88
CA SER A 350 24.93 12.88 -15.25
C SER A 350 23.80 12.10 -15.91
N GLY A 351 23.65 12.26 -17.22
CA GLY A 351 22.59 11.63 -18.00
C GLY A 351 21.46 12.61 -18.36
N SER A 352 20.34 12.07 -18.81
CA SER A 352 19.11 12.79 -19.11
C SER A 352 17.92 12.02 -18.53
N GLY A 353 16.73 12.62 -18.49
CA GLY A 353 15.52 12.02 -17.93
C GLY A 353 14.77 12.99 -17.02
N ALA A 354 13.63 12.55 -16.50
CA ALA A 354 12.80 13.36 -15.61
C ALA A 354 12.94 12.88 -14.15
N LEU A 355 13.04 13.84 -13.23
CA LEU A 355 12.99 13.60 -11.80
C LEU A 355 11.70 14.20 -11.26
N GLU A 356 10.90 13.37 -10.60
CA GLU A 356 9.64 13.76 -10.01
C GLU A 356 9.62 13.44 -8.52
N PRO A 357 9.24 14.39 -7.65
CA PRO A 357 8.98 14.08 -6.27
C PRO A 357 7.74 13.16 -6.17
N LEU A 358 7.79 12.15 -5.31
CA LEU A 358 6.61 11.32 -5.03
C LEU A 358 5.57 12.14 -4.22
N PRO A 359 4.24 11.92 -4.42
CA PRO A 359 3.20 12.73 -3.78
C PRO A 359 3.31 12.77 -2.25
N ILE A 360 2.99 13.95 -1.69
CA ILE A 360 2.87 14.17 -0.24
C ILE A 360 1.59 13.46 0.24
N ASP A 361 1.72 12.23 0.75
CA ASP A 361 0.70 11.65 1.63
C ASP A 361 0.98 12.08 3.08
N ALA A 362 -0.07 12.36 3.84
CA ALA A 362 -0.02 12.73 5.26
C ALA A 362 0.71 11.68 6.14
N SER A 363 0.97 10.48 5.61
CA SER A 363 1.80 9.44 6.22
C SER A 363 3.32 9.55 5.95
N ARG A 364 3.78 10.36 4.98
CA ARG A 364 5.19 10.40 4.51
C ARG A 364 5.66 11.80 4.04
N PRO A 365 5.99 12.74 4.93
CA PRO A 365 6.37 14.11 4.56
C PRO A 365 7.84 14.28 4.12
N SER A 366 8.49 13.30 3.48
CA SER A 366 9.94 13.34 3.27
C SER A 366 10.36 13.34 1.81
N MET A 367 11.22 14.29 1.41
CA MET A 367 12.05 14.28 0.19
C MET A 367 13.03 13.09 0.12
N ARG A 368 12.78 12.04 0.88
CA ARG A 368 13.58 10.81 1.01
C ARG A 368 13.56 9.97 -0.26
N PHE A 369 12.52 10.09 -1.07
CA PHE A 369 12.34 9.33 -2.29
C PHE A 369 12.23 10.27 -3.49
N VAL A 370 12.76 9.83 -4.62
CA VAL A 370 12.55 10.48 -5.91
C VAL A 370 12.21 9.41 -6.94
N ARG A 371 11.28 9.75 -7.83
CA ARG A 371 10.96 8.95 -9.00
C ARG A 371 11.82 9.45 -10.16
N TYR A 372 12.57 8.56 -10.79
CA TYR A 372 13.32 8.86 -12.00
C TYR A 372 12.70 8.13 -13.20
N THR A 373 12.28 8.89 -14.20
CA THR A 373 11.73 8.37 -15.47
C THR A 373 12.82 8.43 -16.53
N ALA A 374 13.17 7.26 -17.06
CA ALA A 374 14.21 7.15 -18.08
C ALA A 374 13.77 7.78 -19.41
N PRO A 375 14.64 8.58 -20.06
CA PRO A 375 14.34 9.10 -21.39
C PRO A 375 14.44 7.99 -22.43
N ARG A 376 13.88 8.24 -23.62
CA ARG A 376 14.14 7.39 -24.79
C ARG A 376 15.59 7.55 -25.24
N ILE A 377 16.26 6.44 -25.51
CA ILE A 377 17.67 6.39 -25.93
C ILE A 377 17.86 5.33 -27.02
N ALA A 378 18.80 5.57 -27.93
CA ALA A 378 19.19 4.60 -28.97
C ALA A 378 20.34 3.67 -28.54
N SER A 379 21.06 4.03 -27.48
CA SER A 379 22.19 3.28 -26.93
C SER A 379 22.16 3.35 -25.41
N ALA A 380 22.70 2.35 -24.73
CA ALA A 380 22.71 2.30 -23.26
C ALA A 380 23.31 3.57 -22.64
N LEU A 381 22.69 4.05 -21.56
CA LEU A 381 23.05 5.29 -20.87
C LEU A 381 23.20 5.04 -19.37
N SER A 382 24.35 5.40 -18.80
CA SER A 382 24.54 5.41 -17.35
C SER A 382 24.06 6.73 -16.77
N VAL A 383 23.06 6.68 -15.89
CA VAL A 383 22.49 7.87 -15.25
C VAL A 383 22.84 7.88 -13.77
N THR A 384 23.32 9.02 -13.26
CA THR A 384 23.75 9.16 -11.87
C THR A 384 22.91 10.22 -11.17
N LEU A 385 22.26 9.82 -10.07
CA LEU A 385 21.54 10.73 -9.18
C LEU A 385 22.37 10.96 -7.92
N GLN A 386 22.25 12.15 -7.35
CA GLN A 386 22.82 12.50 -6.05
C GLN A 386 21.71 12.95 -5.10
N ALA A 387 21.77 12.45 -3.86
CA ALA A 387 21.02 12.97 -2.74
C ALA A 387 21.97 13.72 -1.82
N THR A 388 21.64 14.97 -1.49
CA THR A 388 22.40 15.86 -0.60
C THR A 388 21.58 16.12 0.66
N SER A 389 22.17 16.01 1.84
CA SER A 389 21.49 16.33 3.10
C SER A 389 21.14 17.83 3.14
N VAL A 390 19.88 18.15 3.50
CA VAL A 390 19.49 19.57 3.73
C VAL A 390 20.05 20.13 5.03
N TYR A 391 20.52 19.25 5.93
CA TYR A 391 21.08 19.62 7.24
C TYR A 391 22.60 19.85 7.16
N ASP A 392 23.28 19.18 6.23
CA ASP A 392 24.70 19.37 5.95
C ASP A 392 24.96 19.15 4.45
N SER A 393 25.06 20.25 3.71
CA SER A 393 25.28 20.24 2.26
C SER A 393 26.59 19.59 1.81
N THR A 394 27.54 19.39 2.74
CA THR A 394 28.79 18.65 2.45
C THR A 394 28.58 17.14 2.47
N LYS A 395 27.47 16.66 3.03
CA LYS A 395 27.11 15.24 3.07
C LYS A 395 26.16 14.93 1.92
N PHE A 396 26.70 14.23 0.94
CA PHE A 396 25.95 13.72 -0.19
C PHE A 396 26.47 12.34 -0.54
N ASN A 397 25.67 11.61 -1.31
CA ASN A 397 26.11 10.38 -1.95
C ASN A 397 25.39 10.24 -3.30
N SER A 398 25.97 9.46 -4.22
CA SER A 398 25.47 9.33 -5.58
C SER A 398 25.30 7.86 -5.95
N LYS A 399 24.28 7.56 -6.75
CA LYS A 399 23.98 6.19 -7.22
C LYS A 399 23.64 6.22 -8.70
N SER A 400 24.20 5.27 -9.44
CA SER A 400 23.95 5.14 -10.87
C SER A 400 23.01 3.97 -11.19
N VAL A 401 22.22 4.14 -12.24
CA VAL A 401 21.36 3.12 -12.86
C VAL A 401 21.68 3.08 -14.35
N GLN A 402 21.75 1.89 -14.94
CA GLN A 402 21.87 1.73 -16.39
C GLN A 402 20.48 1.82 -17.03
N VAL A 403 20.34 2.70 -17.99
CA VAL A 403 19.17 2.75 -18.88
C VAL A 403 19.54 1.99 -20.16
N LEU A 404 18.74 1.00 -20.51
CA LEU A 404 18.90 0.20 -21.72
C LEU A 404 17.93 0.70 -22.81
N PRO A 405 18.35 0.75 -24.10
CA PRO A 405 17.42 1.00 -25.19
C PRO A 405 16.39 -0.14 -25.28
N VAL A 406 15.19 0.16 -25.78
CA VAL A 406 14.15 -0.86 -26.01
C VAL A 406 14.56 -1.72 -27.21
N PRO A 407 14.86 -3.01 -27.03
CA PRO A 407 15.40 -3.85 -28.10
C PRO A 407 14.33 -4.44 -29.02
N LEU A 408 13.12 -4.64 -28.51
CA LEU A 408 12.03 -5.37 -29.14
C LEU A 408 10.73 -4.63 -28.82
N ALA A 409 9.87 -4.45 -29.81
CA ALA A 409 8.59 -3.76 -29.64
C ALA A 409 7.44 -4.56 -30.24
N ILE A 410 6.27 -4.43 -29.62
CA ILE A 410 4.98 -4.84 -30.15
C ILE A 410 4.54 -3.76 -31.13
N THR A 411 4.43 -4.11 -32.41
CA THR A 411 4.13 -3.16 -33.49
C THR A 411 2.71 -3.27 -34.00
N GLU A 412 2.10 -4.46 -33.94
CA GLU A 412 0.73 -4.71 -34.37
C GLU A 412 0.08 -5.76 -33.48
N VAL A 413 -1.21 -5.61 -33.21
CA VAL A 413 -2.02 -6.58 -32.46
C VAL A 413 -3.35 -6.76 -33.18
N SER A 414 -3.64 -7.98 -33.63
CA SER A 414 -4.91 -8.30 -34.29
C SER A 414 -6.01 -8.61 -33.28
N SER A 415 -7.25 -8.45 -33.71
CA SER A 415 -8.37 -9.12 -33.05
C SER A 415 -8.30 -10.64 -33.23
N GLY A 416 -8.94 -11.36 -32.30
CA GLY A 416 -9.27 -12.78 -32.51
C GLY A 416 -10.46 -12.92 -33.45
N THR A 417 -10.50 -14.03 -34.19
CA THR A 417 -11.58 -14.37 -35.12
C THR A 417 -12.47 -15.45 -34.51
N GLY A 418 -13.56 -15.02 -33.87
CA GLY A 418 -14.45 -15.92 -33.13
C GLY A 418 -13.91 -16.27 -31.74
N SER A 419 -14.76 -16.87 -30.89
CA SER A 419 -14.47 -17.05 -29.47
C SER A 419 -13.33 -18.01 -29.13
N ASN A 420 -12.90 -18.84 -30.10
CA ASN A 420 -12.00 -19.98 -29.87
C ASN A 420 -10.69 -19.91 -30.69
N ARG A 421 -10.38 -18.75 -31.30
CA ARG A 421 -9.12 -18.53 -32.03
C ARG A 421 -8.35 -17.35 -31.43
N PRO A 422 -7.14 -17.57 -30.92
CA PRO A 422 -6.29 -16.48 -30.43
C PRO A 422 -6.00 -15.48 -31.57
N GLY A 423 -6.09 -14.19 -31.26
CA GLY A 423 -5.51 -13.17 -32.12
C GLY A 423 -3.99 -13.33 -32.18
N TRP A 424 -3.34 -12.60 -33.08
CA TRP A 424 -1.88 -12.56 -33.18
C TRP A 424 -1.34 -11.17 -32.82
N LEU A 425 -0.05 -11.12 -32.54
CA LEU A 425 0.70 -9.88 -32.38
C LEU A 425 1.97 -9.96 -33.19
N GLU A 426 2.52 -8.80 -33.50
CA GLU A 426 3.80 -8.66 -34.19
C GLU A 426 4.86 -8.10 -33.24
N LEU A 427 6.04 -8.73 -33.27
CA LEU A 427 7.24 -8.23 -32.62
C LEU A 427 8.27 -7.80 -33.65
N ARG A 428 8.90 -6.65 -33.42
CA ARG A 428 9.97 -6.12 -34.27
C ARG A 428 11.26 -5.89 -33.51
N ASN A 429 12.37 -6.39 -34.04
CA ASN A 429 13.70 -6.05 -33.51
C ASN A 429 14.08 -4.61 -33.90
N LEU A 430 14.22 -3.73 -32.91
CA LEU A 430 14.56 -2.32 -33.10
C LEU A 430 16.07 -2.03 -33.07
N THR A 431 16.88 -3.05 -32.81
CA THR A 431 18.33 -2.91 -32.69
C THR A 431 19.04 -3.13 -34.02
N SER A 432 20.31 -2.73 -34.09
CA SER A 432 21.20 -3.01 -35.22
C SER A 432 21.88 -4.39 -35.15
N ALA A 433 21.49 -5.24 -34.18
CA ALA A 433 22.07 -6.57 -33.95
C ALA A 433 20.97 -7.64 -33.82
N PRO A 434 21.26 -8.92 -34.06
CA PRO A 434 20.28 -9.97 -33.78
C PRO A 434 19.94 -10.02 -32.28
N ILE A 435 18.67 -10.29 -31.97
CA ILE A 435 18.20 -10.50 -30.59
C ILE A 435 17.81 -11.96 -30.36
N GLN A 436 18.11 -12.49 -29.17
CA GLN A 436 17.71 -13.83 -28.77
C GLN A 436 16.31 -13.77 -28.13
N LEU A 437 15.31 -14.35 -28.79
CA LEU A 437 13.91 -14.27 -28.33
C LEU A 437 13.68 -15.01 -27.00
N ALA A 438 14.41 -16.11 -26.73
CA ALA A 438 14.32 -16.86 -25.47
C ALA A 438 14.61 -16.04 -24.20
N ASP A 439 15.24 -14.88 -24.35
CA ASP A 439 15.48 -13.99 -23.23
C ASP A 439 14.23 -13.17 -22.82
N TYR A 440 13.14 -13.30 -23.58
CA TYR A 440 11.89 -12.57 -23.38
C TYR A 440 10.72 -13.54 -23.16
N ALA A 441 9.66 -13.02 -22.56
CA ALA A 441 8.40 -13.70 -22.39
C ALA A 441 7.24 -12.73 -22.59
N LEU A 442 6.10 -13.23 -23.05
CA LEU A 442 4.85 -12.47 -23.03
C LEU A 442 4.14 -12.69 -21.70
N ARG A 443 3.80 -11.61 -21.00
CA ARG A 443 2.88 -11.61 -19.88
C ARG A 443 1.48 -11.23 -20.39
N ALA A 444 0.55 -12.17 -20.29
CA ALA A 444 -0.81 -12.02 -20.78
C ALA A 444 -1.78 -12.86 -19.94
N ARG A 445 -3.09 -12.74 -20.19
CA ARG A 445 -4.08 -13.68 -19.64
C ARG A 445 -3.91 -15.04 -20.34
N GLY A 446 -3.85 -16.11 -19.55
CA GLY A 446 -3.84 -17.47 -20.07
C GLY A 446 -5.24 -18.05 -20.20
N PHE A 447 -5.41 -19.00 -21.12
CA PHE A 447 -6.62 -19.78 -21.29
C PHE A 447 -6.28 -21.26 -21.34
N ASP A 448 -7.02 -22.06 -20.60
CA ASP A 448 -6.84 -23.50 -20.52
C ASP A 448 -7.71 -24.19 -21.57
N THR A 449 -7.04 -24.72 -22.58
CA THR A 449 -7.66 -25.40 -23.73
C THR A 449 -7.66 -26.92 -23.58
N SER A 450 -7.36 -27.45 -22.38
CA SER A 450 -7.47 -28.89 -22.09
C SER A 450 -8.92 -29.38 -22.07
N THR A 451 -9.88 -28.45 -21.96
CA THR A 451 -11.32 -28.71 -21.99
C THR A 451 -11.97 -27.94 -23.14
N SER A 452 -13.11 -28.41 -23.63
CA SER A 452 -13.88 -27.71 -24.67
C SER A 452 -14.45 -26.35 -24.23
N ALA A 453 -14.41 -26.03 -22.93
CA ALA A 453 -15.01 -24.83 -22.36
C ALA A 453 -14.08 -23.60 -22.32
N TRP A 454 -12.80 -23.73 -22.73
CA TRP A 454 -11.81 -22.63 -22.77
C TRP A 454 -11.80 -21.77 -21.51
N VAL A 455 -11.22 -22.29 -20.43
CA VAL A 455 -11.34 -21.67 -19.11
C VAL A 455 -10.30 -20.55 -18.95
N PRO A 456 -10.70 -19.28 -18.74
CA PRO A 456 -9.77 -18.19 -18.50
C PRO A 456 -8.98 -18.44 -17.21
N LYS A 457 -7.69 -18.11 -17.24
CA LYS A 457 -6.78 -18.18 -16.09
C LYS A 457 -6.26 -16.78 -15.77
N ASP A 458 -5.64 -16.70 -14.59
CA ASP A 458 -4.94 -15.49 -14.18
C ASP A 458 -3.77 -15.17 -15.13
N VAL A 459 -3.23 -13.98 -14.94
CA VAL A 459 -2.08 -13.50 -15.69
C VAL A 459 -0.88 -14.41 -15.47
N MET A 460 -0.22 -14.79 -16.55
CA MET A 460 0.96 -15.63 -16.52
C MET A 460 1.99 -15.25 -17.60
N LEU A 461 3.15 -15.89 -17.55
CA LEU A 461 4.23 -15.72 -18.51
C LEU A 461 4.22 -16.84 -19.55
N PHE A 462 4.42 -16.48 -20.80
CA PHE A 462 4.61 -17.35 -21.94
C PHE A 462 6.01 -17.07 -22.51
N PRO A 463 7.03 -17.89 -22.18
CA PRO A 463 8.37 -17.76 -22.70
C PRO A 463 8.38 -17.79 -24.24
N LEU A 464 9.14 -16.90 -24.86
CA LEU A 464 9.39 -17.00 -26.30
C LEU A 464 10.44 -18.11 -26.57
N PRO A 465 10.41 -18.76 -27.74
CA PRO A 465 11.34 -19.83 -28.06
C PRO A 465 12.76 -19.32 -28.33
N SER A 466 13.72 -20.25 -28.31
CA SER A 466 15.11 -19.96 -28.69
C SER A 466 15.22 -19.74 -30.20
N ARG A 467 15.10 -18.48 -30.61
CA ARG A 467 15.24 -18.03 -32.01
C ARG A 467 15.95 -16.69 -32.06
N LEU A 468 16.86 -16.54 -33.02
CA LEU A 468 17.49 -15.25 -33.32
C LEU A 468 16.59 -14.46 -34.27
N LEU A 469 16.19 -13.25 -33.86
CA LEU A 469 15.48 -12.31 -34.71
C LEU A 469 16.47 -11.28 -35.26
N ALA A 470 16.64 -11.24 -36.58
CA ALA A 470 17.59 -10.36 -37.25
C ALA A 470 17.28 -8.87 -37.03
N PRO A 471 18.26 -7.95 -37.19
CA PRO A 471 18.05 -6.51 -37.09
C PRO A 471 16.89 -6.04 -37.99
N GLY A 472 15.94 -5.30 -37.43
CA GLY A 472 14.79 -4.77 -38.19
C GLY A 472 13.74 -5.79 -38.60
N ALA A 473 13.96 -7.10 -38.36
CA ALA A 473 13.05 -8.16 -38.75
C ALA A 473 11.81 -8.22 -37.84
N TYR A 474 10.75 -8.78 -38.41
CA TYR A 474 9.44 -8.97 -37.80
C TYR A 474 9.19 -10.45 -37.51
N VAL A 475 8.39 -10.72 -36.49
CA VAL A 475 7.88 -12.06 -36.20
C VAL A 475 6.47 -11.96 -35.63
N VAL A 476 5.58 -12.83 -36.10
CA VAL A 476 4.20 -12.95 -35.62
C VAL A 476 4.15 -13.97 -34.49
N VAL A 477 3.38 -13.67 -33.46
CA VAL A 477 3.21 -14.52 -32.27
C VAL A 477 1.72 -14.72 -32.01
N SER A 478 1.31 -15.97 -31.80
CA SER A 478 -0.07 -16.32 -31.44
C SER A 478 -0.11 -17.46 -30.42
N GLY A 479 -1.26 -17.60 -29.75
CA GLY A 479 -1.53 -18.74 -28.88
C GLY A 479 -1.82 -19.99 -29.69
N LYS A 480 -1.25 -21.13 -29.29
CA LYS A 480 -1.44 -22.42 -29.94
C LYS A 480 -2.63 -23.17 -29.33
N ALA A 481 -3.83 -22.70 -29.69
CA ALA A 481 -5.13 -23.21 -29.27
C ALA A 481 -5.23 -24.74 -29.34
N PHE A 482 -4.83 -25.30 -30.49
CA PHE A 482 -4.97 -26.72 -30.79
C PHE A 482 -3.60 -27.38 -31.01
N PRO A 483 -3.41 -28.64 -30.54
CA PRO A 483 -2.13 -29.35 -30.69
C PRO A 483 -1.62 -29.44 -32.13
N TRP A 484 -2.55 -29.47 -33.10
CA TRP A 484 -2.22 -29.59 -34.50
C TRP A 484 -1.61 -28.29 -35.09
N GLU A 485 -1.75 -27.11 -34.44
CA GLU A 485 -1.28 -25.75 -34.86
C GLU A 485 0.23 -25.52 -35.05
N ASN A 486 1.00 -26.58 -35.30
CA ASN A 486 2.44 -26.51 -35.53
C ASN A 486 2.80 -26.18 -36.99
N PHE A 487 2.47 -24.98 -37.44
CA PHE A 487 3.05 -24.43 -38.67
C PHE A 487 4.24 -23.58 -38.28
N GLU A 488 5.38 -24.26 -38.11
CA GLU A 488 6.64 -23.59 -37.84
C GLU A 488 7.07 -22.82 -39.09
N SER A 489 7.36 -21.55 -38.92
CA SER A 489 8.05 -20.73 -39.91
C SER A 489 9.03 -19.84 -39.18
N ASN A 490 10.01 -19.27 -39.88
CA ASN A 490 10.92 -18.31 -39.27
C ASN A 490 10.22 -17.01 -38.84
N GLN A 491 9.06 -16.71 -39.44
CA GLN A 491 8.24 -15.52 -39.20
C GLN A 491 7.06 -15.76 -38.23
N MET A 492 6.82 -16.99 -37.77
CA MET A 492 5.71 -17.33 -36.87
C MET A 492 6.17 -18.05 -35.60
N ILE A 493 5.56 -17.71 -34.46
CA ILE A 493 5.77 -18.35 -33.16
C ILE A 493 4.43 -18.73 -32.55
N TRP A 494 4.33 -19.99 -32.15
CA TRP A 494 3.18 -20.57 -31.48
C TRP A 494 3.46 -20.79 -30.00
N LEU A 495 2.63 -20.21 -29.12
CA LEU A 495 2.82 -20.28 -27.67
C LEU A 495 1.79 -21.19 -27.00
N ARG A 496 2.28 -22.17 -26.24
CA ARG A 496 1.46 -23.05 -25.39
C ARG A 496 2.30 -23.66 -24.28
N GLU A 497 1.79 -23.56 -23.06
CA GLU A 497 2.39 -24.12 -21.84
C GLU A 497 1.58 -25.31 -21.32
N GLU A 498 2.21 -26.18 -20.53
CA GLU A 498 1.54 -27.32 -19.90
C GLU A 498 0.52 -26.85 -18.83
N PRO A 499 -0.68 -27.46 -18.71
CA PRO A 499 -1.17 -28.64 -19.43
C PRO A 499 -1.84 -28.36 -20.79
N ALA A 500 -2.14 -27.10 -21.12
CA ALA A 500 -2.72 -26.64 -22.40
C ALA A 500 -3.04 -25.13 -22.33
N LEU A 501 -2.14 -24.35 -21.73
CA LEU A 501 -2.33 -22.93 -21.47
C LEU A 501 -1.83 -22.10 -22.64
N VAL A 502 -2.70 -21.27 -23.20
CA VAL A 502 -2.36 -20.41 -24.35
C VAL A 502 -2.61 -18.95 -24.00
N PRO A 503 -1.78 -18.02 -24.52
CA PRO A 503 -2.14 -16.61 -24.46
C PRO A 503 -3.31 -16.34 -25.40
N LEU A 504 -4.28 -15.57 -24.93
CA LEU A 504 -5.37 -15.07 -25.77
C LEU A 504 -5.76 -13.67 -25.33
N TRP A 505 -5.86 -12.77 -26.31
CA TRP A 505 -6.27 -11.39 -26.12
C TRP A 505 -7.58 -11.11 -26.86
N SER A 506 -8.61 -10.80 -26.08
CA SER A 506 -9.93 -10.43 -26.56
C SER A 506 -10.58 -9.48 -25.54
N GLY A 507 -11.43 -8.59 -26.02
CA GLY A 507 -12.12 -7.57 -25.23
C GLY A 507 -11.16 -6.66 -24.47
N ALA A 508 -11.40 -6.54 -23.16
CA ALA A 508 -10.56 -5.79 -22.25
C ALA A 508 -9.40 -6.64 -21.73
N THR A 509 -8.22 -6.40 -22.27
CA THR A 509 -7.02 -7.20 -21.98
C THR A 509 -5.76 -6.33 -21.98
N PHE A 510 -4.60 -6.96 -21.86
CA PHE A 510 -3.30 -6.33 -21.99
C PHE A 510 -2.32 -7.35 -22.57
N ILE A 511 -1.26 -6.84 -23.17
CA ILE A 511 -0.14 -7.63 -23.65
C ILE A 511 1.11 -6.93 -23.17
N GLU A 512 1.99 -7.67 -22.51
CA GLU A 512 3.22 -7.12 -21.95
C GLU A 512 4.39 -7.99 -22.38
N LEU A 513 5.37 -7.38 -23.03
CA LEU A 513 6.64 -8.02 -23.34
C LEU A 513 7.58 -7.79 -22.15
N VAL A 514 8.10 -8.88 -21.57
CA VAL A 514 8.94 -8.86 -20.37
C VAL A 514 10.30 -9.45 -20.70
N ARG A 515 11.35 -8.87 -20.14
CA ARG A 515 12.70 -9.45 -20.17
C ARG A 515 12.84 -10.46 -19.03
N SER A 516 13.06 -11.73 -19.35
CA SER A 516 12.91 -12.86 -18.43
C SER A 516 13.95 -12.90 -17.30
N ASP A 517 15.17 -12.41 -17.53
CA ASP A 517 16.28 -12.45 -16.55
C ASP A 517 16.19 -11.36 -15.46
N ILE A 518 15.68 -10.18 -15.82
CA ILE A 518 15.57 -9.01 -14.92
C ILE A 518 14.14 -8.66 -14.52
N GLY A 519 13.13 -9.29 -15.14
CA GLY A 519 11.71 -9.05 -14.84
C GLY A 519 11.29 -7.60 -15.10
N GLU A 520 11.83 -6.98 -16.15
CA GLU A 520 11.49 -5.64 -16.60
C GLU A 520 10.50 -5.69 -17.76
N THR A 521 9.52 -4.79 -17.76
CA THR A 521 8.69 -4.54 -18.94
C THR A 521 9.57 -3.93 -20.04
N VAL A 522 9.57 -4.57 -21.19
CA VAL A 522 10.22 -4.09 -22.42
C VAL A 522 9.26 -3.24 -23.22
N ASP A 523 8.02 -3.71 -23.34
CA ASP A 523 6.93 -3.02 -24.03
C ASP A 523 5.58 -3.46 -23.45
N PHE A 524 4.57 -2.61 -23.55
CA PHE A 524 3.27 -2.83 -22.94
C PHE A 524 2.16 -2.15 -23.73
N VAL A 525 1.04 -2.85 -23.87
CA VAL A 525 -0.21 -2.29 -24.41
C VAL A 525 -1.41 -2.82 -23.64
N ARG A 526 -2.39 -1.93 -23.41
CA ARG A 526 -3.62 -2.25 -22.66
C ARG A 526 -4.86 -1.77 -23.40
N PHE A 527 -5.85 -2.65 -23.44
CA PHE A 527 -7.07 -2.51 -24.24
C PHE A 527 -8.33 -2.46 -23.37
N GLY A 528 -9.35 -1.75 -23.88
CA GLY A 528 -10.67 -1.67 -23.27
C GLY A 528 -10.65 -1.08 -21.87
N ASN A 529 -11.39 -1.68 -20.93
CA ASN A 529 -11.43 -1.23 -19.53
C ASN A 529 -10.44 -1.97 -18.62
N SER A 530 -9.42 -2.65 -19.19
CA SER A 530 -8.41 -3.35 -18.41
C SER A 530 -7.67 -2.40 -17.48
N THR A 531 -7.48 -2.83 -16.23
CA THR A 531 -6.74 -2.10 -15.18
C THR A 531 -5.38 -2.72 -14.89
N GLN A 532 -4.95 -3.71 -15.68
CA GLN A 532 -3.66 -4.35 -15.47
C GLN A 532 -2.53 -3.30 -15.55
N ALA A 533 -1.68 -3.29 -14.53
CA ALA A 533 -0.45 -2.51 -14.54
C ALA A 533 0.72 -3.34 -15.14
N PRO A 534 1.65 -2.70 -15.85
CA PRO A 534 2.94 -3.32 -16.22
C PRO A 534 3.76 -3.64 -14.96
N LEU A 535 4.72 -4.56 -15.09
CA LEU A 535 5.69 -4.91 -14.05
C LEU A 535 6.64 -3.75 -13.74
N SER A 536 6.99 -2.96 -14.75
CA SER A 536 7.81 -1.75 -14.60
C SER A 536 6.93 -0.51 -14.64
N GLU A 537 7.04 0.31 -13.59
CA GLU A 537 6.41 1.63 -13.56
C GLU A 537 6.92 2.47 -14.74
N GLY A 538 6.05 3.31 -15.33
CA GLY A 538 6.41 4.14 -16.51
C GLY A 538 6.26 3.44 -17.87
N ALA A 539 6.19 2.10 -17.90
CA ALA A 539 5.95 1.36 -19.15
C ALA A 539 4.55 1.57 -19.75
N TRP A 540 3.63 2.20 -19.00
CA TRP A 540 2.38 2.74 -19.51
C TRP A 540 2.04 4.07 -18.84
N THR A 541 1.70 5.10 -19.62
CA THR A 541 1.40 6.45 -19.15
C THR A 541 -0.08 6.77 -19.29
N GLY A 542 -0.64 7.45 -18.29
CA GLY A 542 -2.04 7.84 -18.26
C GLY A 542 -3.03 6.71 -17.94
N THR A 543 -4.32 7.06 -17.94
CA THR A 543 -5.44 6.16 -17.62
C THR A 543 -6.21 5.69 -18.87
N SER A 544 -5.96 6.32 -20.01
CA SER A 544 -6.58 5.96 -21.28
C SER A 544 -5.99 4.64 -21.80
N ASN A 545 -6.85 3.85 -22.43
CA ASN A 545 -6.50 2.55 -23.02
C ASN A 545 -6.81 2.59 -24.51
N VAL A 546 -6.14 1.71 -25.25
CA VAL A 546 -6.52 1.40 -26.63
C VAL A 546 -7.96 0.84 -26.62
N PRO A 547 -8.80 1.08 -27.65
CA PRO A 547 -10.13 0.47 -27.72
C PRO A 547 -10.09 -1.05 -27.50
N ALA A 548 -11.16 -1.64 -26.97
CA ALA A 548 -11.21 -3.07 -26.69
C ALA A 548 -10.97 -3.88 -27.98
N LEU A 549 -10.18 -4.96 -27.88
CA LEU A 549 -9.99 -5.89 -28.98
C LEU A 549 -11.30 -6.63 -29.25
N PRO A 550 -11.85 -6.62 -30.47
CA PRO A 550 -13.03 -7.42 -30.77
C PRO A 550 -12.78 -8.92 -30.56
N GLY A 551 -13.78 -9.63 -30.02
CA GLY A 551 -13.72 -11.08 -29.82
C GLY A 551 -14.23 -11.88 -31.02
N ASP A 552 -14.92 -11.22 -31.95
CA ASP A 552 -15.52 -11.74 -33.18
C ASP A 552 -15.25 -10.79 -34.37
N GLY A 553 -14.07 -10.16 -34.36
CA GLY A 553 -13.70 -9.13 -35.34
C GLY A 553 -13.30 -9.67 -36.71
N SER A 554 -13.14 -8.75 -37.67
CA SER A 554 -12.49 -9.04 -38.95
C SER A 554 -11.09 -9.62 -38.73
N SER A 555 -10.69 -10.61 -39.53
CA SER A 555 -9.31 -11.09 -39.59
C SER A 555 -8.30 -10.03 -40.06
N SER A 556 -8.79 -9.01 -40.77
CA SER A 556 -8.02 -7.85 -41.22
C SER A 556 -7.92 -6.72 -40.20
N LEU A 557 -8.71 -6.75 -39.11
CA LEU A 557 -8.71 -5.65 -38.13
C LEU A 557 -7.54 -5.81 -37.15
N SER A 558 -6.75 -4.76 -37.02
CA SER A 558 -5.65 -4.70 -36.07
C SER A 558 -5.50 -3.34 -35.41
N PHE A 559 -4.72 -3.29 -34.34
CA PHE A 559 -4.23 -2.07 -33.72
C PHE A 559 -2.73 -1.98 -33.97
N VAL A 560 -2.31 -0.92 -34.63
CA VAL A 560 -0.91 -0.70 -34.98
C VAL A 560 -0.32 0.43 -34.17
N ARG A 561 0.95 0.29 -33.83
CA ARG A 561 1.77 1.37 -33.29
C ARG A 561 2.03 2.40 -34.39
N VAL A 562 1.73 3.66 -34.12
CA VAL A 562 1.85 4.76 -35.10
C VAL A 562 3.32 5.01 -35.42
N THR A 563 3.69 4.82 -36.69
CA THR A 563 5.08 4.96 -37.14
C THR A 563 5.51 6.44 -37.16
N GLY A 564 6.71 6.73 -36.65
CA GLY A 564 7.31 8.09 -36.69
C GLY A 564 6.86 9.05 -35.57
N ALA A 565 5.91 8.65 -34.71
CA ALA A 565 5.61 9.37 -33.48
C ALA A 565 6.65 9.02 -32.38
N ASN A 566 6.91 9.96 -31.47
CA ASN A 566 7.62 9.64 -30.24
C ASN A 566 6.71 8.72 -29.42
N ASP A 567 7.11 7.45 -29.26
CA ASP A 567 6.42 6.50 -28.39
C ASP A 567 6.33 7.06 -26.96
N THR A 568 5.12 7.39 -26.53
CA THR A 568 4.81 7.98 -25.21
C THR A 568 4.46 6.95 -24.15
N ASN A 569 4.57 5.64 -24.45
CA ASN A 569 4.04 4.55 -23.64
C ASN A 569 2.54 4.73 -23.34
N GLY A 570 1.76 5.32 -24.24
CA GLY A 570 0.36 5.68 -24.01
C GLY A 570 -0.59 5.16 -25.08
N SER A 571 -1.89 5.23 -24.81
CA SER A 571 -2.91 4.82 -25.80
C SER A 571 -2.88 5.64 -27.08
N GLY A 572 -2.33 6.86 -27.04
CA GLY A 572 -2.17 7.73 -28.22
C GLY A 572 -1.13 7.22 -29.23
N ASP A 573 -0.28 6.27 -28.84
CA ASP A 573 0.71 5.65 -29.73
C ASP A 573 0.08 4.57 -30.63
N TRP A 574 -1.20 4.26 -30.44
CA TRP A 574 -1.90 3.17 -31.10
C TRP A 574 -3.09 3.66 -31.91
N SER A 575 -3.36 3.00 -33.02
CA SER A 575 -4.50 3.31 -33.89
C SER A 575 -5.03 2.06 -34.58
N SER A 576 -6.33 1.97 -34.79
CA SER A 576 -6.93 0.83 -35.49
C SER A 576 -6.65 0.87 -37.00
N ARG A 577 -6.56 -0.30 -37.62
CA ARG A 577 -6.43 -0.50 -39.07
C ARG A 577 -7.43 -1.53 -39.55
N ALA A 578 -8.14 -1.20 -40.64
CA ALA A 578 -9.06 -2.14 -41.28
C ALA A 578 -8.35 -3.23 -42.09
N PHE A 579 -7.07 -3.01 -42.42
CA PHE A 579 -6.21 -3.93 -43.15
C PHE A 579 -4.97 -4.18 -42.29
N SER A 580 -4.73 -5.43 -41.94
CA SER A 580 -3.61 -5.84 -41.10
C SER A 580 -2.36 -6.07 -41.93
N THR A 581 -1.20 -5.80 -41.35
CA THR A 581 0.10 -5.82 -42.05
C THR A 581 1.08 -6.82 -41.41
N PRO A 582 0.71 -8.10 -41.32
CA PRO A 582 1.45 -9.07 -40.53
C PRO A 582 2.86 -9.32 -41.07
N ALA A 583 3.82 -9.41 -40.16
CA ALA A 583 5.24 -9.62 -40.45
C ALA A 583 5.88 -8.55 -41.34
N GLY A 584 5.33 -7.33 -41.34
CA GLY A 584 5.75 -6.25 -42.23
C GLY A 584 5.55 -4.86 -41.61
N PRO A 585 5.98 -3.80 -42.32
CA PRO A 585 5.70 -2.43 -41.88
C PRO A 585 4.20 -2.13 -41.84
N ASN A 586 3.75 -1.42 -40.79
CA ASN A 586 2.39 -0.88 -40.65
C ASN A 586 2.17 0.34 -41.56
N ASP A 587 2.17 0.12 -42.87
CA ASP A 587 2.18 1.15 -43.92
C ASP A 587 0.79 1.49 -44.50
N VAL A 588 -0.25 0.75 -44.12
CA VAL A 588 -1.63 1.08 -44.49
C VAL A 588 -2.17 2.23 -43.60
N PRO A 589 -2.78 3.29 -44.18
CA PRO A 589 -3.41 4.36 -43.40
C PRO A 589 -4.66 3.92 -42.61
N ALA A 590 -4.98 4.62 -41.51
CA ALA A 590 -6.12 4.32 -40.65
C ALA A 590 -7.50 4.33 -41.34
N GLY A 591 -7.64 5.10 -42.42
CA GLY A 591 -8.88 5.27 -43.18
C GLY A 591 -8.78 4.73 -44.61
N ALA A 592 -7.91 3.76 -44.86
CA ALA A 592 -7.86 3.08 -46.15
C ALA A 592 -9.22 2.43 -46.48
N VAL A 593 -9.55 2.43 -47.76
CA VAL A 593 -10.75 1.83 -48.36
C VAL A 593 -10.32 0.83 -49.44
N ASP A 594 -11.26 0.03 -49.90
CA ASP A 594 -11.15 -0.94 -51.00
C ASP A 594 -12.41 -0.71 -51.86
N ASP A 595 -12.28 0.18 -52.85
CA ASP A 595 -13.43 0.69 -53.64
C ASP A 595 -13.87 -0.27 -54.75
N ASP A 596 -12.99 -1.13 -55.26
CA ASP A 596 -13.29 -2.17 -56.26
C ASP A 596 -13.57 -3.56 -55.68
N SER A 597 -13.48 -3.69 -54.35
CA SER A 597 -13.89 -4.87 -53.58
C SER A 597 -13.09 -6.12 -53.93
N ASP A 598 -11.78 -5.98 -54.03
CA ASP A 598 -10.86 -7.07 -54.35
C ASP A 598 -10.03 -7.57 -53.15
N GLY A 599 -10.12 -6.90 -52.00
CA GLY A 599 -9.40 -7.27 -50.78
C GLY A 599 -8.14 -6.44 -50.52
N ILE A 600 -7.75 -5.56 -51.43
CA ILE A 600 -6.53 -4.76 -51.36
C ILE A 600 -6.90 -3.31 -51.03
N PRO A 601 -6.21 -2.65 -50.09
CA PRO A 601 -6.50 -1.25 -49.82
C PRO A 601 -6.04 -0.37 -50.99
N ASP A 602 -6.88 0.55 -51.48
CA ASP A 602 -6.56 1.52 -52.54
C ASP A 602 -5.21 2.24 -52.33
N SER A 603 -4.85 2.48 -51.06
CA SER A 603 -3.58 3.10 -50.67
C SER A 603 -2.33 2.29 -51.06
N ALA A 604 -2.46 0.99 -51.31
CA ALA A 604 -1.41 0.10 -51.78
C ALA A 604 -1.37 -0.04 -53.32
N GLU A 605 -2.43 0.40 -54.00
CA GLU A 605 -2.61 0.32 -55.45
C GLU A 605 -2.21 1.60 -56.20
N VAL A 606 -1.45 2.46 -55.52
CA VAL A 606 -0.92 3.70 -56.08
C VAL A 606 0.60 3.68 -56.05
N ALA A 607 1.23 4.45 -56.94
CA ALA A 607 2.68 4.54 -57.00
C ALA A 607 3.28 4.98 -55.65
N GLY A 608 4.15 4.14 -55.08
CA GLY A 608 4.76 4.37 -53.76
C GLY A 608 3.93 3.87 -52.57
N GLY A 609 2.69 3.43 -52.81
CA GLY A 609 1.86 2.69 -51.86
C GLY A 609 2.48 1.35 -51.48
N ARG A 610 2.11 0.85 -50.30
CA ARG A 610 2.60 -0.42 -49.77
C ARG A 610 1.51 -1.15 -48.99
N PHE A 611 1.60 -2.48 -48.97
CA PHE A 611 0.80 -3.33 -48.08
C PHE A 611 1.71 -4.34 -47.39
N ALA A 612 1.97 -4.15 -46.09
CA ALA A 612 2.94 -4.95 -45.34
C ALA A 612 4.35 -4.93 -45.97
N GLY A 613 4.72 -3.81 -46.58
CA GLY A 613 5.97 -3.61 -47.32
C GLY A 613 5.93 -4.02 -48.81
N LEU A 614 4.88 -4.72 -49.26
CA LEU A 614 4.75 -5.18 -50.65
C LEU A 614 4.43 -4.03 -51.61
N ASP A 615 5.03 -4.05 -52.79
CA ASP A 615 4.78 -3.10 -53.89
C ASP A 615 3.72 -3.63 -54.86
N LEU A 616 2.46 -3.74 -54.40
CA LEU A 616 1.40 -4.32 -55.25
C LEU A 616 1.18 -3.49 -56.52
N TYR A 617 1.37 -2.17 -56.44
CA TYR A 617 1.37 -1.30 -57.63
C TYR A 617 2.43 -1.68 -58.67
N ALA A 618 3.67 -1.94 -58.25
CA ALA A 618 4.72 -2.41 -59.16
C ALA A 618 4.42 -3.80 -59.73
N MET A 619 3.67 -4.62 -59.00
CA MET A 619 3.22 -5.94 -59.45
C MET A 619 2.07 -5.86 -60.46
N GLY A 620 1.28 -4.79 -60.43
CA GLY A 620 0.24 -4.52 -61.44
C GLY A 620 -1.07 -3.98 -60.89
N ALA A 621 -1.22 -3.89 -59.56
CA ALA A 621 -2.48 -3.48 -58.93
C ALA A 621 -2.83 -2.02 -59.19
N ARG A 622 -4.11 -1.68 -59.35
CA ARG A 622 -4.55 -0.31 -59.68
C ARG A 622 -5.91 -0.03 -59.04
N THR A 623 -6.03 1.15 -58.43
CA THR A 623 -7.34 1.66 -57.98
C THR A 623 -8.42 1.54 -59.07
N ALA A 624 -9.58 0.99 -58.70
CA ALA A 624 -10.73 0.74 -59.58
C ALA A 624 -10.52 -0.40 -60.61
N GLN A 625 -9.56 -1.30 -60.34
CA GLN A 625 -9.29 -2.51 -61.09
C GLN A 625 -9.32 -3.67 -60.10
N ARG A 626 -10.29 -4.56 -60.25
CA ARG A 626 -10.31 -5.78 -59.44
C ARG A 626 -9.06 -6.62 -59.70
N ASP A 627 -8.25 -6.83 -58.68
CA ASP A 627 -7.00 -7.55 -58.73
C ASP A 627 -7.06 -8.87 -57.94
N LEU A 628 -6.40 -9.90 -58.45
CA LEU A 628 -6.32 -11.21 -57.82
C LEU A 628 -4.88 -11.70 -57.84
N PHE A 629 -4.26 -11.84 -56.68
CA PHE A 629 -2.87 -12.26 -56.56
C PHE A 629 -2.77 -13.75 -56.22
N ILE A 630 -1.87 -14.46 -56.90
CA ILE A 630 -1.65 -15.89 -56.70
C ILE A 630 -0.15 -16.18 -56.68
N GLU A 631 0.31 -16.76 -55.58
CA GLU A 631 1.64 -17.36 -55.46
C GLU A 631 1.56 -18.82 -55.89
N VAL A 632 2.42 -19.20 -56.83
CA VAL A 632 2.47 -20.55 -57.40
C VAL A 632 3.84 -21.14 -57.13
N ASP A 633 3.85 -22.13 -56.25
CA ASP A 633 5.00 -22.98 -56.01
C ASP A 633 4.83 -24.31 -56.73
N HIS A 634 5.95 -24.99 -56.98
CA HIS A 634 5.93 -26.30 -57.61
C HIS A 634 6.98 -27.21 -57.00
N MET A 635 6.69 -28.51 -56.96
CA MET A 635 7.68 -29.48 -56.52
C MET A 635 8.90 -29.46 -57.45
N GLN A 636 10.08 -29.66 -56.86
CA GLN A 636 11.32 -29.89 -57.59
C GLN A 636 11.15 -31.07 -58.57
N SER A 637 11.16 -30.78 -59.87
CA SER A 637 10.90 -31.78 -60.90
C SER A 637 11.41 -31.32 -62.26
N THR A 638 11.61 -32.26 -63.17
CA THR A 638 11.79 -31.99 -64.62
C THR A 638 10.54 -32.34 -65.43
N ASN A 639 9.51 -32.90 -64.77
CA ASN A 639 8.29 -33.35 -65.43
C ASN A 639 7.40 -32.14 -65.78
N PRO A 640 7.09 -31.88 -67.06
CA PRO A 640 6.24 -30.76 -67.49
C PRO A 640 4.81 -30.80 -66.92
N ILE A 641 4.36 -31.93 -66.39
CA ILE A 641 3.07 -32.08 -65.71
C ILE A 641 3.07 -31.40 -64.33
N ILE A 642 4.18 -31.52 -63.59
CA ILE A 642 4.38 -30.92 -62.26
C ILE A 642 4.86 -29.47 -62.38
N LEU A 643 5.52 -29.15 -63.49
CA LEU A 643 6.03 -27.82 -63.72
C LEU A 643 4.95 -26.92 -64.36
N PRO A 644 4.64 -25.74 -63.80
CA PRO A 644 3.70 -24.80 -64.42
C PRO A 644 4.13 -24.44 -65.84
N GLN A 645 3.20 -24.56 -66.80
CA GLN A 645 3.38 -24.10 -68.18
C GLN A 645 2.88 -22.66 -68.32
N LYS A 646 3.66 -21.81 -68.98
CA LYS A 646 3.32 -20.38 -69.10
C LYS A 646 2.00 -20.19 -69.86
N GLU A 647 1.80 -20.98 -70.91
CA GLU A 647 0.62 -20.96 -71.77
C GLU A 647 -0.66 -21.35 -71.00
N ALA A 648 -0.54 -22.21 -69.99
CA ALA A 648 -1.67 -22.59 -69.14
C ALA A 648 -2.11 -21.40 -68.27
N LEU A 649 -1.14 -20.71 -67.65
CA LEU A 649 -1.39 -19.52 -66.85
C LEU A 649 -1.90 -18.34 -67.70
N ASP A 650 -1.35 -18.16 -68.91
CA ASP A 650 -1.79 -17.13 -69.86
C ASP A 650 -3.28 -17.30 -70.22
N LYS A 651 -3.73 -18.56 -70.38
CA LYS A 651 -5.15 -18.89 -70.64
C LYS A 651 -6.04 -18.45 -69.48
N VAL A 652 -5.68 -18.76 -68.24
CA VAL A 652 -6.45 -18.36 -67.05
C VAL A 652 -6.51 -16.84 -66.92
N VAL A 653 -5.36 -16.15 -67.02
CA VAL A 653 -5.30 -14.67 -66.99
C VAL A 653 -6.19 -14.06 -68.07
N ALA A 654 -6.16 -14.59 -69.29
CA ALA A 654 -6.98 -14.09 -70.38
C ALA A 654 -8.49 -14.27 -70.15
N VAL A 655 -8.92 -15.28 -69.40
CA VAL A 655 -10.33 -15.52 -69.07
C VAL A 655 -10.85 -14.49 -68.08
N PHE A 656 -10.13 -14.27 -66.98
CA PHE A 656 -10.48 -13.26 -65.99
C PHE A 656 -10.40 -11.83 -66.56
N ALA A 657 -9.41 -11.55 -67.41
CA ALA A 657 -9.27 -10.23 -68.05
C ALA A 657 -10.50 -9.87 -68.91
N ARG A 658 -11.15 -10.83 -69.58
CA ARG A 658 -12.42 -10.60 -70.31
C ARG A 658 -13.57 -10.18 -69.40
N ARG A 659 -13.45 -10.45 -68.09
CA ARG A 659 -14.42 -10.14 -67.04
C ARG A 659 -14.01 -8.91 -66.21
N GLY A 660 -12.96 -8.20 -66.62
CA GLY A 660 -12.47 -7.01 -65.92
C GLY A 660 -11.90 -7.34 -64.54
N ILE A 661 -11.22 -8.49 -64.41
CA ILE A 661 -10.45 -8.88 -63.24
C ILE A 661 -9.04 -9.17 -63.72
N GLN A 662 -8.03 -8.54 -63.11
CA GLN A 662 -6.64 -8.82 -63.44
C GLN A 662 -6.06 -9.84 -62.48
N VAL A 663 -5.49 -10.90 -63.04
CA VAL A 663 -4.86 -11.95 -62.26
C VAL A 663 -3.34 -11.78 -62.31
N HIS A 664 -2.74 -11.58 -61.14
CA HIS A 664 -1.31 -11.40 -60.94
C HIS A 664 -0.72 -12.67 -60.37
N ILE A 665 0.00 -13.42 -61.20
CA ILE A 665 0.60 -14.70 -60.81
C ILE A 665 2.08 -14.52 -60.56
N ASP A 666 2.57 -15.06 -59.44
CA ASP A 666 4.00 -15.17 -59.14
C ASP A 666 4.41 -16.65 -59.16
N VAL A 667 5.29 -17.01 -60.10
CA VAL A 667 5.97 -18.32 -60.17
C VAL A 667 7.47 -18.10 -59.96
N GLY A 668 7.83 -17.03 -59.25
CA GLY A 668 9.20 -16.69 -58.88
C GLY A 668 10.15 -16.65 -60.07
N THR A 669 11.33 -17.24 -59.90
CA THR A 669 12.38 -17.21 -60.92
C THR A 669 12.15 -18.13 -62.12
N ARG A 670 11.02 -18.82 -62.22
CA ARG A 670 10.79 -19.88 -63.23
C ARG A 670 10.82 -19.37 -64.67
N PHE A 671 10.12 -18.28 -64.98
CA PHE A 671 10.04 -17.72 -66.34
C PHE A 671 10.89 -16.45 -66.53
N SER A 672 11.34 -15.85 -65.43
CA SER A 672 12.23 -14.68 -65.43
C SER A 672 13.10 -14.69 -64.18
N ALA A 673 14.42 -14.55 -64.35
CA ALA A 673 15.36 -14.49 -63.22
C ALA A 673 15.28 -13.18 -62.41
N SER A 674 14.58 -12.17 -62.92
CA SER A 674 14.39 -10.87 -62.27
C SER A 674 12.91 -10.49 -62.29
N PHE A 675 12.52 -9.63 -61.34
CA PHE A 675 11.17 -9.09 -61.22
C PHE A 675 10.63 -8.64 -62.60
N ASN A 676 9.54 -9.26 -63.01
CA ASN A 676 8.89 -9.02 -64.30
C ASN A 676 7.45 -9.57 -64.26
N PRO A 677 6.46 -8.72 -64.00
CA PRO A 677 5.06 -9.14 -63.92
C PRO A 677 4.54 -9.82 -65.19
N ALA A 678 4.99 -9.37 -66.38
CA ALA A 678 4.60 -9.99 -67.66
C ALA A 678 5.18 -11.41 -67.87
N LYS A 679 6.09 -11.84 -66.99
CA LYS A 679 6.66 -13.18 -66.95
C LYS A 679 6.48 -13.84 -65.58
N TYR A 680 5.43 -13.45 -64.86
CA TYR A 680 5.03 -14.06 -63.59
C TYR A 680 6.17 -14.14 -62.56
N ASN A 681 6.97 -13.09 -62.44
CA ASN A 681 7.90 -12.93 -61.32
C ASN A 681 7.55 -11.63 -60.59
N LEU A 682 6.89 -11.79 -59.44
CA LEU A 682 6.47 -10.71 -58.54
C LEU A 682 7.34 -10.62 -57.28
N GLY A 683 8.43 -11.39 -57.22
CA GLY A 683 9.45 -11.25 -56.18
C GLY A 683 9.43 -12.30 -55.07
N GLN A 684 8.67 -13.39 -55.15
CA GLN A 684 8.75 -14.48 -54.14
C GLN A 684 10.11 -15.19 -54.08
N GLY A 685 10.91 -15.10 -55.16
CA GLY A 685 12.22 -15.75 -55.24
C GLY A 685 12.14 -17.13 -55.88
N LEU A 686 12.63 -18.15 -55.17
CA LEU A 686 12.68 -19.53 -55.71
C LEU A 686 11.33 -20.23 -55.47
N PRO A 687 10.59 -20.63 -56.52
CA PRO A 687 9.26 -21.25 -56.41
C PRO A 687 9.30 -22.77 -56.14
N GLU A 688 10.50 -23.32 -55.95
CA GLU A 688 10.71 -24.76 -55.86
C GLU A 688 10.58 -25.25 -54.41
N VAL A 689 9.60 -26.10 -54.18
CA VAL A 689 9.42 -26.82 -52.91
C VAL A 689 9.96 -28.25 -52.99
N PRO A 690 10.34 -28.89 -51.86
CA PRO A 690 10.83 -30.25 -51.86
C PRO A 690 9.87 -31.23 -52.56
N PHE A 691 10.41 -32.14 -53.37
CA PHE A 691 9.60 -33.18 -54.00
C PHE A 691 9.07 -34.18 -52.97
N ALA A 692 7.76 -34.49 -53.05
CA ALA A 692 7.15 -35.61 -52.35
C ALA A 692 6.37 -36.49 -53.34
N SER A 693 6.36 -37.80 -53.11
CA SER A 693 5.67 -38.77 -53.96
C SER A 693 4.15 -38.62 -53.95
N SER A 694 3.61 -37.98 -52.91
CA SER A 694 2.20 -37.58 -52.84
C SER A 694 2.05 -36.27 -52.06
N ILE A 695 0.93 -35.58 -52.26
CA ILE A 695 0.59 -34.30 -51.62
C ILE A 695 -0.91 -34.20 -51.38
N ASN A 696 -1.35 -33.53 -50.33
CA ASN A 696 -2.76 -33.27 -50.07
C ASN A 696 -2.99 -31.97 -49.29
N MET A 697 -4.27 -31.67 -49.06
CA MET A 697 -4.75 -30.56 -48.22
C MET A 697 -5.04 -31.03 -46.79
N THR A 698 -4.18 -31.89 -46.21
CA THR A 698 -4.37 -32.43 -44.85
C THR A 698 -3.20 -32.07 -43.93
N ARG A 699 -3.43 -32.27 -42.63
CA ARG A 699 -2.55 -31.87 -41.52
C ARG A 699 -1.92 -33.07 -40.77
N ALA A 700 -2.02 -34.27 -41.32
CA ALA A 700 -1.62 -35.48 -40.62
C ALA A 700 -0.27 -35.99 -41.15
N GLY A 701 0.71 -36.18 -40.26
CA GLY A 701 2.04 -36.74 -40.51
C GLY A 701 2.04 -38.16 -41.08
N GLY A 702 1.52 -38.29 -42.30
CA GLY A 702 1.60 -39.47 -43.15
C GLY A 702 2.67 -39.31 -44.22
N GLU A 703 2.68 -40.22 -45.19
CA GLU A 703 3.66 -40.31 -46.27
C GLU A 703 3.54 -39.19 -47.34
N ALA A 704 2.51 -38.35 -47.28
CA ALA A 704 2.21 -37.27 -48.24
C ALA A 704 2.62 -35.89 -47.70
N ALA A 705 3.10 -34.99 -48.58
CA ALA A 705 3.32 -33.58 -48.25
C ALA A 705 2.00 -32.82 -48.01
N SER A 706 2.05 -31.76 -47.20
CA SER A 706 0.91 -30.90 -46.91
C SER A 706 1.07 -29.51 -47.54
N VAL A 707 0.06 -29.04 -48.26
CA VAL A 707 0.04 -27.67 -48.81
C VAL A 707 0.20 -26.61 -47.71
N TYR A 708 -0.44 -26.80 -46.55
CA TYR A 708 -0.37 -25.87 -45.43
C TYR A 708 1.03 -25.78 -44.79
N GLU A 709 1.73 -26.91 -44.69
CA GLU A 709 3.11 -26.93 -44.20
C GLU A 709 4.07 -26.27 -45.19
N LEU A 710 3.86 -26.49 -46.49
CA LEU A 710 4.62 -25.83 -47.54
C LEU A 710 4.40 -24.31 -47.52
N LYS A 711 3.14 -23.84 -47.45
CA LYS A 711 2.82 -22.42 -47.27
C LYS A 711 3.47 -21.82 -46.04
N SER A 712 3.51 -22.56 -44.93
CA SER A 712 4.23 -22.14 -43.71
C SER A 712 5.72 -21.96 -43.92
N ALA A 713 6.34 -22.88 -44.63
CA ALA A 713 7.79 -22.89 -44.80
C ALA A 713 8.29 -21.95 -45.91
N HIS A 714 7.47 -21.70 -46.94
CA HIS A 714 7.92 -21.11 -48.21
C HIS A 714 7.25 -19.78 -48.58
N MET A 715 6.01 -19.53 -48.12
CA MET A 715 5.34 -18.26 -48.41
C MET A 715 5.69 -17.20 -47.37
N ASP A 716 6.17 -16.04 -47.83
CA ASP A 716 6.39 -14.89 -46.95
C ASP A 716 5.08 -14.49 -46.27
N PHE A 717 5.14 -14.37 -44.95
CA PHE A 717 3.97 -14.08 -44.13
C PHE A 717 3.28 -12.76 -44.51
N ALA A 718 4.02 -11.78 -45.02
CA ALA A 718 3.48 -10.51 -45.52
C ALA A 718 2.55 -10.67 -46.75
N ARG A 719 2.67 -11.77 -47.51
CA ARG A 719 1.89 -12.03 -48.72
C ARG A 719 0.54 -12.69 -48.42
N ARG A 720 0.39 -13.31 -47.26
CA ARG A 720 -0.79 -14.12 -46.90
C ARG A 720 -2.10 -13.35 -46.81
N ALA A 721 -2.04 -12.02 -46.66
CA ALA A 721 -3.24 -11.18 -46.65
C ALA A 721 -3.76 -10.84 -48.06
N ALA A 722 -2.94 -10.99 -49.10
CA ALA A 722 -3.28 -10.57 -50.46
C ALA A 722 -3.20 -11.69 -51.51
N PHE A 723 -2.42 -12.75 -51.26
CA PHE A 723 -2.17 -13.82 -52.22
C PHE A 723 -2.92 -15.10 -51.86
N HIS A 724 -3.57 -15.68 -52.87
CA HIS A 724 -3.88 -17.11 -52.88
C HIS A 724 -2.58 -17.91 -53.05
N TYR A 725 -2.55 -19.14 -52.55
CA TYR A 725 -1.39 -20.02 -52.63
C TYR A 725 -1.74 -21.31 -53.36
N CYS A 726 -1.01 -21.57 -54.45
CA CYS A 726 -1.16 -22.72 -55.31
C CYS A 726 0.11 -23.57 -55.26
N VAL A 727 -0.04 -24.89 -55.12
CA VAL A 727 1.07 -25.81 -55.32
C VAL A 727 0.81 -26.69 -56.54
N PHE A 728 1.76 -26.75 -57.47
CA PHE A 728 1.82 -27.80 -58.47
C PHE A 728 2.61 -28.98 -57.91
N GLY A 729 1.89 -30.05 -57.60
CA GLY A 729 2.41 -31.23 -56.91
C GLY A 729 2.37 -32.50 -57.73
N SER A 730 2.77 -33.60 -57.10
CA SER A 730 2.80 -34.93 -57.72
C SER A 730 1.39 -35.52 -57.89
N THR A 731 0.93 -36.35 -56.96
CA THR A 731 -0.39 -36.99 -56.94
C THR A 731 -0.97 -36.97 -55.53
N GLN A 732 -2.29 -37.03 -55.39
CA GLN A 732 -2.94 -37.10 -54.08
C GLN A 732 -2.96 -38.50 -53.47
N THR A 733 -2.62 -39.53 -54.26
CA THR A 733 -2.62 -40.93 -53.80
C THR A 733 -1.23 -41.40 -53.41
N VAL A 734 -1.12 -42.06 -52.26
CA VAL A 734 0.09 -42.78 -51.85
C VAL A 734 0.22 -44.02 -52.74
N SER A 735 1.42 -44.26 -53.26
CA SER A 735 1.78 -45.27 -54.26
C SER A 735 0.87 -46.52 -54.34
N GLY A 736 0.11 -46.65 -55.44
CA GLY A 736 -0.39 -47.92 -55.97
C GLY A 736 -1.87 -48.26 -55.83
N THR A 737 -2.72 -47.46 -55.16
CA THR A 737 -4.09 -47.91 -54.81
C THR A 737 -5.28 -47.00 -55.14
N ALA A 738 -5.15 -45.99 -56.02
CA ALA A 738 -6.30 -45.34 -56.68
C ALA A 738 -5.83 -44.33 -57.74
N THR A 739 -6.73 -43.98 -58.64
CA THR A 739 -6.64 -42.83 -59.54
C THR A 739 -6.71 -41.56 -58.69
N GLY A 740 -5.66 -40.74 -58.71
CA GLY A 740 -5.62 -39.49 -57.94
C GLY A 740 -6.41 -38.37 -58.62
N ASN A 741 -6.94 -37.45 -57.82
CA ASN A 741 -7.71 -36.29 -58.30
C ASN A 741 -6.81 -35.30 -59.07
N SER A 742 -7.39 -34.57 -60.02
CA SER A 742 -6.70 -33.58 -60.86
C SER A 742 -6.19 -32.40 -60.04
N GLY A 743 -6.96 -31.98 -59.04
CA GLY A 743 -6.62 -30.97 -58.04
C GLY A 743 -7.45 -31.15 -56.78
N VAL A 744 -7.31 -30.19 -55.86
CA VAL A 744 -8.18 -30.03 -54.68
C VAL A 744 -7.98 -28.64 -54.08
N ALA A 745 -9.06 -28.02 -53.62
CA ALA A 745 -9.04 -26.66 -53.09
C ALA A 745 -9.82 -26.50 -51.78
N GLU A 746 -9.49 -25.43 -51.07
CA GLU A 746 -10.35 -24.91 -50.02
C GLU A 746 -11.66 -24.36 -50.59
N ARG A 747 -12.75 -24.51 -49.83
CA ARG A 747 -14.03 -23.86 -50.13
C ARG A 747 -14.04 -22.46 -49.56
N LEU A 748 -14.17 -21.47 -50.43
CA LEU A 748 -14.17 -20.05 -50.08
C LEU A 748 -12.91 -19.68 -49.25
N GLY A 749 -11.75 -20.20 -49.66
CA GLY A 749 -10.46 -20.04 -48.98
C GLY A 749 -9.41 -19.36 -49.85
N ASN A 750 -8.14 -19.64 -49.57
CA ASN A 750 -7.02 -19.10 -50.33
C ASN A 750 -5.97 -20.13 -50.75
N ASP A 751 -6.14 -21.41 -50.40
CA ASP A 751 -5.20 -22.47 -50.74
C ASP A 751 -5.77 -23.47 -51.74
N PHE A 752 -4.94 -23.90 -52.71
CA PHE A 752 -5.33 -24.94 -53.67
C PHE A 752 -4.15 -25.72 -54.28
N LEU A 753 -4.44 -26.88 -54.85
CA LEU A 753 -3.47 -27.86 -55.36
C LEU A 753 -3.79 -28.28 -56.80
N VAL A 754 -2.78 -28.30 -57.67
CA VAL A 754 -2.82 -28.95 -58.99
C VAL A 754 -1.96 -30.22 -58.95
N SER A 755 -2.53 -31.39 -59.25
CA SER A 755 -1.89 -32.71 -59.06
C SER A 755 -2.13 -33.69 -60.22
N LEU A 756 -1.63 -33.36 -61.41
CA LEU A 756 -1.90 -34.12 -62.64
C LEU A 756 -1.03 -35.36 -62.87
N SER A 757 -0.14 -35.76 -61.95
CA SER A 757 0.85 -36.82 -62.23
C SER A 757 0.23 -38.22 -62.44
N ALA A 758 -0.99 -38.46 -61.96
CA ALA A 758 -1.69 -39.73 -62.15
C ALA A 758 -2.24 -39.93 -63.58
N PHE A 759 -2.28 -38.87 -64.40
CA PHE A 759 -2.94 -38.84 -65.72
C PHE A 759 -2.04 -39.28 -66.87
N LYS A 760 -0.84 -39.82 -66.60
CA LYS A 760 0.09 -40.42 -67.60
C LYS A 760 0.26 -39.61 -68.90
N LEU A 761 0.29 -38.28 -68.81
CA LEU A 761 0.38 -37.39 -69.98
C LEU A 761 1.77 -37.45 -70.64
N SER A 762 1.85 -37.13 -71.93
CA SER A 762 3.08 -37.14 -72.73
C SER A 762 3.35 -35.78 -73.38
N THR A 763 4.60 -35.53 -73.77
CA THR A 763 5.02 -34.37 -74.57
C THR A 763 5.39 -34.72 -76.02
N ASP A 764 5.18 -35.95 -76.46
CA ASP A 764 5.72 -36.47 -77.72
C ASP A 764 5.13 -35.77 -78.96
N SER A 765 3.86 -35.36 -78.91
CA SER A 765 3.17 -34.66 -80.00
C SER A 765 2.68 -33.26 -79.58
N ALA A 766 2.35 -32.43 -80.57
CA ALA A 766 1.74 -31.13 -80.32
C ALA A 766 0.39 -31.26 -79.59
N ALA A 767 -0.41 -32.28 -79.95
CA ALA A 767 -1.68 -32.59 -79.32
C ALA A 767 -1.52 -32.93 -77.83
N GLN A 768 -0.58 -33.81 -77.48
CA GLN A 768 -0.34 -34.19 -76.08
C GLN A 768 0.27 -33.05 -75.26
N ARG A 769 1.10 -32.18 -75.88
CA ARG A 769 1.56 -30.94 -75.23
C ARG A 769 0.41 -29.97 -74.95
N ASN A 770 -0.53 -29.81 -75.90
CA ASN A 770 -1.75 -29.04 -75.66
C ASN A 770 -2.58 -29.63 -74.53
N GLN A 771 -2.66 -30.96 -74.42
CA GLN A 771 -3.37 -31.63 -73.34
C GLN A 771 -2.83 -31.22 -71.97
N ILE A 772 -1.50 -31.26 -71.78
CA ILE A 772 -0.87 -30.82 -70.52
C ILE A 772 -1.21 -29.35 -70.23
N ILE A 773 -1.07 -28.47 -71.22
CA ILE A 773 -1.35 -27.03 -71.07
C ILE A 773 -2.82 -26.79 -70.71
N ASN A 774 -3.75 -27.42 -71.41
CA ASN A 774 -5.18 -27.22 -71.23
C ASN A 774 -5.67 -27.85 -69.91
N TYR A 775 -5.16 -29.02 -69.52
CA TYR A 775 -5.49 -29.61 -68.22
C TYR A 775 -4.95 -28.76 -67.07
N GLN A 776 -3.70 -28.28 -67.15
CA GLN A 776 -3.18 -27.36 -66.13
C GLN A 776 -4.04 -26.09 -66.02
N ALA A 777 -4.45 -25.49 -67.15
CA ALA A 777 -5.28 -24.29 -67.15
C ALA A 777 -6.68 -24.54 -66.57
N ALA A 778 -7.31 -25.65 -66.97
CA ALA A 778 -8.64 -26.02 -66.53
C ALA A 778 -8.68 -26.30 -65.03
N VAL A 779 -7.78 -27.16 -64.55
CA VAL A 779 -7.70 -27.51 -63.12
C VAL A 779 -7.35 -26.29 -62.30
N PHE A 780 -6.33 -25.52 -62.69
CA PHE A 780 -5.98 -24.29 -61.96
C PHE A 780 -7.18 -23.34 -61.82
N MET A 781 -7.97 -23.17 -62.89
CA MET A 781 -9.17 -22.31 -62.85
C MET A 781 -10.32 -22.95 -62.06
N HIS A 782 -10.50 -24.26 -62.12
CA HIS A 782 -11.51 -25.00 -61.35
C HIS A 782 -11.23 -24.83 -59.84
N GLU A 783 -10.02 -25.16 -59.43
CA GLU A 783 -9.59 -25.12 -58.04
C GLU A 783 -9.59 -23.69 -57.48
N LEU A 784 -9.17 -22.71 -58.29
CA LEU A 784 -9.33 -21.30 -57.93
C LEU A 784 -10.80 -20.91 -57.77
N GLY A 785 -11.70 -21.49 -58.56
CA GLY A 785 -13.15 -21.23 -58.45
C GLY A 785 -13.71 -21.64 -57.09
N HIS A 786 -13.23 -22.74 -56.49
CA HIS A 786 -13.57 -23.11 -55.12
C HIS A 786 -13.12 -22.09 -54.10
N ASN A 787 -11.90 -21.57 -54.21
CA ASN A 787 -11.42 -20.46 -53.37
C ASN A 787 -12.29 -19.20 -53.51
N LEU A 788 -12.83 -18.96 -54.70
CA LEU A 788 -13.72 -17.83 -54.98
C LEU A 788 -15.19 -18.10 -54.61
N GLY A 789 -15.50 -19.26 -54.01
CA GLY A 789 -16.82 -19.60 -53.48
C GLY A 789 -17.73 -20.42 -54.40
N LEU A 790 -17.22 -20.89 -55.54
CA LEU A 790 -17.98 -21.75 -56.46
C LEU A 790 -17.94 -23.22 -56.02
N ARG A 791 -18.95 -23.97 -56.46
CA ARG A 791 -19.06 -25.43 -56.32
C ARG A 791 -19.21 -26.06 -57.69
N HIS A 792 -19.22 -27.39 -57.75
CA HIS A 792 -19.30 -28.10 -59.03
C HIS A 792 -20.58 -27.81 -59.84
N GLY A 793 -21.67 -27.41 -59.18
CA GLY A 793 -22.89 -26.92 -59.80
C GLY A 793 -23.09 -25.41 -59.71
N GLY A 794 -22.03 -24.64 -59.41
CA GLY A 794 -22.05 -23.20 -59.21
C GLY A 794 -22.29 -22.84 -57.75
N ASN A 795 -23.53 -23.00 -57.29
CA ASN A 795 -23.94 -22.77 -55.90
C ASN A 795 -24.39 -24.04 -55.16
N VAL A 796 -24.35 -25.18 -55.83
CA VAL A 796 -24.73 -26.51 -55.33
C VAL A 796 -23.68 -27.53 -55.73
N ASP A 797 -23.68 -28.71 -55.09
CA ASP A 797 -22.72 -29.78 -55.39
C ASP A 797 -23.22 -30.72 -56.51
N THR A 798 -24.39 -30.45 -57.11
CA THR A 798 -24.91 -31.23 -58.24
C THR A 798 -24.00 -31.12 -59.46
N ASN A 799 -23.44 -32.28 -59.85
CA ASN A 799 -22.51 -32.42 -60.96
C ASN A 799 -23.22 -32.62 -62.31
N TYR A 800 -22.44 -32.54 -63.40
CA TYR A 800 -22.80 -33.01 -64.75
C TYR A 800 -24.04 -32.37 -65.38
N LYS A 801 -24.37 -31.13 -64.98
CA LYS A 801 -25.51 -30.36 -65.51
C LYS A 801 -25.22 -29.83 -66.92
N PRO A 802 -25.87 -30.29 -68.00
CA PRO A 802 -25.51 -29.86 -69.35
C PRO A 802 -25.83 -28.38 -69.67
N ASN A 803 -26.69 -27.73 -68.88
CA ASN A 803 -27.03 -26.32 -69.02
C ASN A 803 -26.07 -25.38 -68.27
N TYR A 804 -25.25 -25.91 -67.36
CA TYR A 804 -24.26 -25.18 -66.56
C TYR A 804 -22.87 -25.29 -67.22
N LEU A 805 -22.60 -24.39 -68.16
CA LEU A 805 -21.34 -24.33 -68.91
C LEU A 805 -20.30 -23.58 -68.09
N SER A 806 -19.56 -24.33 -67.28
CA SER A 806 -18.52 -23.80 -66.40
C SER A 806 -17.42 -24.83 -66.26
N VAL A 807 -16.17 -24.40 -66.15
CA VAL A 807 -15.04 -25.28 -65.80
C VAL A 807 -15.24 -25.94 -64.43
N MET A 808 -16.07 -25.36 -63.56
CA MET A 808 -16.47 -25.97 -62.28
C MET A 808 -17.27 -27.26 -62.46
N ASN A 809 -17.92 -27.44 -63.61
CA ASN A 809 -18.74 -28.62 -63.86
C ASN A 809 -17.83 -29.78 -64.33
N PRO A 810 -17.83 -30.95 -63.66
CA PRO A 810 -17.02 -32.08 -64.08
C PRO A 810 -17.35 -32.63 -65.48
N LEU A 811 -18.47 -32.23 -66.09
CA LEU A 811 -18.77 -32.51 -67.51
C LEU A 811 -17.86 -31.74 -68.48
N TYR A 812 -17.30 -30.61 -68.06
CA TYR A 812 -16.55 -29.67 -68.89
C TYR A 812 -15.15 -29.37 -68.38
N GLU A 813 -14.79 -29.73 -67.15
CA GLU A 813 -13.49 -29.41 -66.53
C GLU A 813 -12.32 -29.76 -67.45
N LEU A 814 -12.09 -31.06 -67.74
CA LEU A 814 -10.93 -31.50 -68.53
C LEU A 814 -11.19 -31.49 -70.03
N GLU A 815 -12.43 -31.65 -70.47
CA GLU A 815 -12.84 -31.68 -71.88
C GLU A 815 -13.06 -30.29 -72.49
N GLY A 816 -13.15 -29.25 -71.65
CA GLY A 816 -13.41 -27.88 -72.05
C GLY A 816 -14.84 -27.62 -72.48
N LEU A 817 -15.18 -26.34 -72.61
CA LEU A 817 -16.48 -25.90 -73.09
C LEU A 817 -16.61 -26.20 -74.59
N GLY A 818 -17.60 -27.03 -74.94
CA GLY A 818 -17.93 -27.35 -76.32
C GLY A 818 -18.80 -26.28 -76.99
N PRO A 819 -18.99 -26.36 -78.32
CA PRO A 819 -19.93 -25.49 -79.01
C PRO A 819 -21.35 -25.74 -78.49
N ILE A 820 -22.18 -24.70 -78.38
CA ILE A 820 -23.60 -24.86 -78.00
C ILE A 820 -24.53 -25.17 -79.18
N SER A 821 -24.03 -25.02 -80.42
CA SER A 821 -24.82 -25.15 -81.64
C SER A 821 -24.11 -25.97 -82.71
N GLY A 822 -24.86 -26.44 -83.70
CA GLY A 822 -24.35 -27.32 -84.75
C GLY A 822 -24.18 -28.77 -84.29
N SER A 823 -23.48 -29.58 -85.09
CA SER A 823 -23.35 -31.02 -84.86
C SER A 823 -22.54 -31.40 -83.61
N GLY A 824 -21.73 -30.48 -83.08
CA GLY A 824 -20.94 -30.69 -81.85
C GLY A 824 -21.68 -30.32 -80.57
N ALA A 825 -22.92 -29.84 -80.63
CA ALA A 825 -23.63 -29.26 -79.47
C ALA A 825 -23.76 -30.19 -78.25
N GLY A 826 -23.68 -31.50 -78.43
CA GLY A 826 -23.77 -32.49 -77.35
C GLY A 826 -22.52 -33.33 -77.15
N ASP A 827 -21.39 -32.99 -77.79
CA ASP A 827 -20.22 -33.87 -77.87
C ASP A 827 -19.63 -34.27 -76.51
N ARG A 828 -19.53 -33.35 -75.53
CA ARG A 828 -19.09 -33.67 -74.14
C ARG A 828 -20.03 -34.64 -73.45
N TYR A 829 -21.34 -34.40 -73.59
CA TYR A 829 -22.35 -35.29 -73.04
C TYR A 829 -22.27 -36.67 -73.69
N TYR A 830 -22.09 -36.73 -75.02
CA TYR A 830 -21.96 -37.99 -75.74
C TYR A 830 -20.68 -38.74 -75.39
N LEU A 831 -19.53 -38.05 -75.29
CA LEU A 831 -18.26 -38.66 -74.90
C LEU A 831 -18.35 -39.26 -73.48
N ARG A 832 -18.81 -38.47 -72.50
CA ARG A 832 -18.98 -38.94 -71.11
C ARG A 832 -19.81 -40.23 -71.05
N ASN A 833 -20.87 -40.29 -71.86
CA ASN A 833 -21.82 -41.40 -71.85
C ASN A 833 -21.53 -42.48 -72.90
N ARG A 834 -20.42 -42.38 -73.65
CA ARG A 834 -20.04 -43.25 -74.79
C ARG A 834 -21.18 -43.46 -75.79
N MET A 835 -21.80 -42.35 -76.19
CA MET A 835 -22.95 -42.31 -77.10
C MET A 835 -22.53 -41.78 -78.48
N LYS A 836 -23.34 -42.09 -79.50
CA LYS A 836 -23.22 -41.54 -80.87
C LYS A 836 -21.82 -41.69 -81.52
N GLY A 837 -20.99 -42.62 -81.06
CA GLY A 837 -19.65 -42.87 -81.61
C GLY A 837 -18.56 -41.92 -81.11
N TYR A 838 -18.79 -41.20 -80.01
CA TYR A 838 -17.78 -40.42 -79.32
C TYR A 838 -17.03 -41.33 -78.34
N ASP A 839 -15.81 -41.71 -78.71
CA ASP A 839 -14.99 -42.71 -77.99
C ASP A 839 -13.70 -42.09 -77.42
N GLY A 840 -13.26 -40.93 -77.90
CA GLY A 840 -12.05 -40.26 -77.43
C GLY A 840 -12.04 -38.74 -77.57
N LEU A 841 -10.96 -38.12 -77.06
CA LEU A 841 -10.81 -36.66 -77.06
C LEU A 841 -10.66 -36.06 -78.46
N ASP A 842 -10.20 -36.85 -79.45
CA ASP A 842 -10.10 -36.42 -80.85
C ASP A 842 -11.47 -36.17 -81.51
N ASP A 843 -12.55 -36.72 -80.94
CA ASP A 843 -13.92 -36.57 -81.45
C ASP A 843 -14.54 -35.21 -81.05
N LEU A 844 -13.94 -34.50 -80.08
CA LEU A 844 -14.46 -33.26 -79.54
C LEU A 844 -14.08 -32.04 -80.40
N VAL A 845 -15.03 -31.14 -80.63
CA VAL A 845 -14.72 -29.80 -81.16
C VAL A 845 -14.03 -28.99 -80.05
N ASP A 846 -12.97 -28.24 -80.36
CA ASP A 846 -12.20 -27.50 -79.35
C ASP A 846 -11.69 -28.39 -78.20
N SER A 847 -11.31 -29.62 -78.55
CA SER A 847 -10.75 -30.63 -77.65
C SER A 847 -9.55 -30.12 -76.83
N PRO A 848 -9.27 -30.70 -75.64
CA PRO A 848 -8.04 -30.46 -74.89
C PRO A 848 -6.76 -30.81 -75.66
N LEU A 849 -6.85 -31.56 -76.77
CA LEU A 849 -5.72 -31.83 -77.67
C LEU A 849 -5.41 -30.64 -78.61
N SER A 850 -6.28 -29.64 -78.66
CA SER A 850 -6.19 -28.52 -79.59
C SER A 850 -5.71 -27.22 -78.92
N SER A 851 -5.30 -26.26 -79.75
CA SER A 851 -5.01 -24.89 -79.27
C SER A 851 -6.27 -24.04 -79.10
N THR A 852 -7.42 -24.49 -79.61
CA THR A 852 -8.71 -23.77 -79.57
C THR A 852 -9.57 -24.12 -78.34
N PHE A 853 -9.05 -24.96 -77.43
CA PHE A 853 -9.68 -25.30 -76.17
C PHE A 853 -10.23 -24.09 -75.42
N VAL A 854 -11.50 -24.19 -75.00
CA VAL A 854 -12.26 -23.13 -74.35
C VAL A 854 -12.48 -23.47 -72.88
N LEU A 855 -12.17 -22.52 -72.00
CA LEU A 855 -12.49 -22.55 -70.58
C LEU A 855 -13.11 -21.19 -70.19
N ASP A 856 -14.14 -21.23 -69.35
CA ASP A 856 -14.84 -20.07 -68.79
C ASP A 856 -15.65 -20.54 -67.57
N TYR A 857 -16.06 -19.63 -66.70
CA TYR A 857 -17.15 -19.91 -65.75
C TYR A 857 -18.50 -19.59 -66.39
N SER A 858 -19.59 -20.10 -65.81
CA SER A 858 -20.91 -19.81 -66.34
C SER A 858 -21.27 -18.33 -66.17
N ASP A 859 -21.89 -17.76 -67.20
CA ASP A 859 -22.44 -16.41 -67.21
C ASP A 859 -23.93 -16.36 -66.81
N GLY A 860 -24.50 -17.52 -66.43
CA GLY A 860 -25.91 -17.64 -66.04
C GLY A 860 -26.91 -17.56 -67.20
N SER A 861 -26.46 -17.63 -68.46
CA SER A 861 -27.37 -17.56 -69.62
C SER A 861 -28.14 -18.87 -69.89
N GLY A 862 -27.90 -19.92 -69.12
CA GLY A 862 -28.54 -21.22 -69.21
C GLY A 862 -29.95 -21.20 -68.63
N GLY A 863 -30.89 -21.70 -69.42
CA GLY A 863 -32.24 -22.00 -68.98
C GLY A 863 -32.29 -23.27 -68.14
N VAL A 864 -33.49 -23.60 -67.70
CA VAL A 864 -33.75 -24.74 -66.81
C VAL A 864 -33.85 -26.04 -67.60
N ILE A 865 -33.23 -27.11 -67.09
CA ILE A 865 -33.50 -28.49 -67.54
C ILE A 865 -34.40 -29.14 -66.49
N ASN A 866 -35.54 -29.69 -66.90
CA ASN A 866 -36.43 -30.45 -66.02
C ASN A 866 -36.42 -31.92 -66.45
N GLU A 867 -35.83 -32.80 -65.66
CA GLU A 867 -35.62 -34.21 -66.03
C GLU A 867 -36.91 -35.03 -66.06
N THR A 868 -37.98 -34.55 -65.43
CA THR A 868 -39.31 -35.16 -65.54
C THR A 868 -40.01 -34.83 -66.87
N ALA A 869 -39.54 -33.80 -67.56
CA ALA A 869 -40.06 -33.31 -68.84
C ALA A 869 -38.92 -32.72 -69.69
N LEU A 870 -37.87 -33.52 -69.93
CA LEU A 870 -36.64 -33.12 -70.59
C LEU A 870 -36.94 -32.75 -72.05
N ASN A 871 -36.76 -31.48 -72.41
CA ASN A 871 -36.99 -31.00 -73.77
C ASN A 871 -35.69 -31.04 -74.60
N GLU A 872 -35.46 -32.14 -75.30
CA GLU A 872 -34.26 -32.35 -76.12
C GLU A 872 -34.12 -31.33 -77.26
N SER A 873 -35.24 -30.76 -77.73
CA SER A 873 -35.22 -29.71 -78.76
C SER A 873 -34.59 -28.40 -78.27
N ALA A 874 -34.55 -28.19 -76.95
CA ALA A 874 -33.90 -27.04 -76.33
C ALA A 874 -32.37 -27.23 -76.17
N GLY A 875 -31.83 -28.43 -76.43
CA GLY A 875 -30.42 -28.74 -76.24
C GLY A 875 -29.98 -28.47 -74.80
N MET A 876 -28.89 -27.70 -74.64
CA MET A 876 -28.39 -27.23 -73.34
C MET A 876 -29.26 -26.14 -72.68
N CYS A 877 -30.47 -25.89 -73.18
CA CYS A 877 -31.37 -24.81 -72.74
C CYS A 877 -30.75 -23.40 -72.81
N ARG A 878 -29.87 -23.15 -73.79
CA ARG A 878 -29.19 -21.85 -73.97
C ARG A 878 -29.63 -21.14 -75.24
N PRO A 879 -29.56 -19.80 -75.30
CA PRO A 879 -29.83 -19.05 -76.53
C PRO A 879 -28.98 -19.57 -77.69
N GLY A 880 -29.63 -20.01 -78.78
CA GLY A 880 -28.95 -20.55 -79.95
C GLY A 880 -28.54 -22.02 -79.86
N ALA A 881 -28.89 -22.73 -78.78
CA ALA A 881 -28.54 -24.13 -78.63
C ALA A 881 -29.21 -25.02 -79.69
N THR A 882 -28.47 -26.01 -80.20
CA THR A 882 -29.02 -27.07 -81.07
C THR A 882 -29.53 -28.22 -80.22
N SER A 883 -30.54 -28.93 -80.71
CA SER A 883 -31.14 -30.07 -80.02
C SER A 883 -30.12 -31.17 -79.70
N ILE A 884 -30.24 -31.80 -78.53
CA ILE A 884 -29.37 -32.90 -78.05
C ILE A 884 -30.25 -34.09 -77.70
N ASP A 885 -29.93 -35.26 -78.25
CA ASP A 885 -30.59 -36.54 -77.99
C ASP A 885 -29.97 -37.18 -76.74
N TYR A 886 -30.47 -36.78 -75.57
CA TYR A 886 -29.89 -37.13 -74.28
C TYR A 886 -30.15 -38.59 -73.92
N ASP A 887 -31.29 -39.15 -74.33
CA ASP A 887 -31.69 -40.53 -74.03
C ASP A 887 -31.20 -41.56 -75.07
N ASN A 888 -30.54 -41.10 -76.12
CA ASN A 888 -30.02 -41.88 -77.24
C ASN A 888 -31.10 -42.64 -78.04
N SER A 889 -32.37 -42.23 -77.97
CA SER A 889 -33.48 -42.89 -78.67
C SER A 889 -33.38 -42.77 -80.20
N GLY A 890 -32.59 -41.83 -80.70
CA GLY A 890 -32.47 -41.51 -82.12
C GLY A 890 -33.51 -40.49 -82.59
N PHE A 891 -34.33 -39.95 -81.68
CA PHE A 891 -35.35 -38.93 -81.95
C PHE A 891 -35.19 -37.77 -80.99
N ILE A 892 -35.51 -36.55 -81.44
CA ILE A 892 -35.59 -35.39 -80.55
C ILE A 892 -37.02 -35.31 -80.01
N SER A 893 -37.16 -35.42 -78.69
CA SER A 893 -38.45 -35.58 -78.03
C SER A 893 -38.56 -34.80 -76.72
N THR A 894 -39.71 -34.94 -76.04
CA THR A 894 -39.85 -34.59 -74.63
C THR A 894 -40.04 -35.87 -73.83
N THR A 895 -39.12 -36.16 -72.92
CA THR A 895 -39.02 -37.45 -72.23
C THR A 895 -38.80 -37.28 -70.72
N THR A 896 -38.92 -38.36 -69.95
CA THR A 896 -38.45 -38.39 -68.57
C THR A 896 -37.11 -39.10 -68.56
N PHE A 897 -36.03 -38.36 -68.31
CA PHE A 897 -34.68 -38.88 -68.38
C PHE A 897 -33.77 -38.12 -67.43
N ASP A 898 -33.07 -38.87 -66.58
CA ASP A 898 -32.03 -38.39 -65.67
C ASP A 898 -30.77 -38.08 -66.49
N VAL A 899 -30.53 -36.80 -66.73
CA VAL A 899 -29.48 -36.34 -67.65
C VAL A 899 -28.13 -36.26 -66.96
N ASN A 900 -28.06 -35.98 -65.66
CA ASN A 900 -26.79 -35.92 -64.94
C ASN A 900 -26.32 -37.32 -64.44
N ARG A 901 -27.23 -38.31 -64.44
CA ARG A 901 -27.07 -39.71 -64.02
C ARG A 901 -26.83 -39.90 -62.53
N ASP A 902 -27.46 -39.07 -61.70
CA ASP A 902 -27.36 -39.17 -60.24
C ASP A 902 -28.45 -40.07 -59.61
N SER A 903 -29.30 -40.69 -60.43
CA SER A 903 -30.46 -41.52 -60.03
C SER A 903 -31.62 -40.75 -59.42
N LEU A 904 -31.61 -39.42 -59.48
CA LEU A 904 -32.71 -38.54 -59.12
C LEU A 904 -33.31 -37.93 -60.39
N PHE A 905 -34.56 -37.48 -60.28
CA PHE A 905 -35.18 -36.67 -61.33
C PHE A 905 -35.46 -35.31 -60.74
N GLU A 906 -34.69 -34.32 -61.15
CA GLU A 906 -34.74 -32.99 -60.60
C GLU A 906 -34.79 -31.90 -61.67
N VAL A 907 -34.78 -30.67 -61.19
CA VAL A 907 -34.74 -29.48 -62.02
C VAL A 907 -33.36 -28.89 -61.90
N LEU A 908 -32.59 -28.97 -62.98
CA LEU A 908 -31.22 -28.50 -63.05
C LEU A 908 -31.20 -27.03 -63.49
N TYR A 909 -30.55 -26.19 -62.70
CA TYR A 909 -30.40 -24.77 -62.95
C TYR A 909 -28.97 -24.43 -63.37
N ASP A 910 -28.82 -23.47 -64.27
CA ASP A 910 -27.57 -22.74 -64.45
C ASP A 910 -27.32 -21.82 -63.23
N HIS A 911 -26.08 -21.39 -63.05
CA HIS A 911 -25.68 -20.43 -62.02
C HIS A 911 -24.75 -19.39 -62.65
N ASN A 912 -24.95 -18.11 -62.34
CA ASN A 912 -24.06 -17.06 -62.82
C ASN A 912 -22.83 -16.97 -61.93
N ASP A 913 -21.82 -17.77 -62.23
CA ASP A 913 -20.59 -17.85 -61.46
C ASP A 913 -19.86 -16.51 -61.41
N TRP A 914 -19.72 -15.83 -62.57
CA TRP A 914 -19.01 -14.56 -62.66
C TRP A 914 -19.62 -13.44 -61.82
N ALA A 915 -20.93 -13.48 -61.60
CA ALA A 915 -21.62 -12.53 -60.73
C ALA A 915 -21.53 -12.92 -59.23
N SER A 916 -21.08 -14.13 -58.92
CA SER A 916 -21.13 -14.73 -57.58
C SER A 916 -19.76 -14.98 -56.96
N ILE A 917 -18.66 -14.90 -57.72
CA ILE A 917 -17.31 -15.04 -57.18
C ILE A 917 -17.00 -13.97 -56.11
N VAL A 918 -16.24 -14.36 -55.10
CA VAL A 918 -15.78 -13.50 -54.01
C VAL A 918 -14.26 -13.39 -54.07
N LEU A 919 -13.75 -12.20 -54.38
CA LEU A 919 -12.30 -11.94 -54.45
C LEU A 919 -11.68 -11.71 -53.06
N PRO A 920 -12.28 -10.93 -52.15
CA PRO A 920 -11.69 -10.72 -50.83
C PRO A 920 -11.81 -11.97 -49.96
N PHE A 921 -10.68 -12.56 -49.59
CA PHE A 921 -10.63 -13.68 -48.63
C PHE A 921 -10.13 -13.23 -47.23
N SER A 922 -9.36 -12.14 -47.16
CA SER A 922 -8.74 -11.66 -45.92
C SER A 922 -9.52 -10.53 -45.22
N LEU A 923 -10.51 -9.91 -45.89
CA LEU A 923 -11.31 -8.81 -45.34
C LEU A 923 -12.67 -9.25 -44.79
N SER A 924 -12.94 -8.87 -43.54
CA SER A 924 -14.22 -8.85 -42.83
C SER A 924 -15.15 -10.06 -42.93
N HIS A 925 -15.52 -10.56 -41.75
CA HIS A 925 -16.54 -11.57 -41.53
C HIS A 925 -17.97 -11.19 -42.03
N SER A 926 -18.19 -9.95 -42.48
CA SER A 926 -19.47 -9.45 -43.02
C SER A 926 -19.54 -9.39 -44.55
N VAL A 927 -18.42 -9.19 -45.25
CA VAL A 927 -18.37 -9.23 -46.72
C VAL A 927 -18.51 -10.67 -47.22
N VAL A 928 -17.90 -11.63 -46.51
CA VAL A 928 -18.00 -13.07 -46.80
C VAL A 928 -19.39 -13.66 -46.49
N ARG A 929 -20.21 -13.01 -45.65
CA ARG A 929 -21.57 -13.48 -45.27
C ARG A 929 -22.67 -13.18 -46.29
N ASN A 930 -22.41 -12.41 -47.35
CA ASN A 930 -23.41 -12.17 -48.39
C ASN A 930 -23.63 -13.38 -49.33
N ILE A 931 -22.90 -14.47 -49.12
CA ILE A 931 -23.19 -15.76 -49.75
C ILE A 931 -24.28 -16.47 -48.94
N ALA A 932 -25.36 -16.86 -49.62
CA ALA A 932 -26.49 -17.54 -49.00
C ALA A 932 -26.04 -18.74 -48.15
N SER A 933 -26.57 -18.83 -46.94
CA SER A 933 -26.18 -19.67 -45.80
C SER A 933 -26.33 -21.20 -45.98
N HIS A 934 -25.82 -21.79 -47.06
CA HIS A 934 -26.21 -23.15 -47.43
C HIS A 934 -25.31 -24.32 -46.98
N ASP A 935 -24.08 -24.15 -46.45
CA ASP A 935 -23.35 -25.29 -45.83
C ASP A 935 -22.31 -24.90 -44.77
N THR A 936 -22.31 -25.67 -43.66
CA THR A 936 -21.30 -25.82 -42.56
C THR A 936 -20.69 -24.52 -41.98
N PRO A 937 -20.05 -24.51 -40.78
CA PRO A 937 -19.59 -23.25 -40.21
C PRO A 937 -18.36 -22.81 -41.00
N PHE A 938 -18.54 -21.87 -41.94
CA PHE A 938 -17.44 -21.12 -42.52
C PHE A 938 -16.63 -20.50 -41.38
N GLU A 939 -15.34 -20.78 -41.34
CA GLU A 939 -14.45 -20.28 -40.30
C GLU A 939 -13.79 -18.99 -40.80
N PRO A 940 -13.65 -17.94 -40.00
CA PRO A 940 -13.00 -16.72 -40.48
C PRO A 940 -11.53 -16.99 -40.83
N ILE A 941 -11.10 -16.53 -42.02
CA ILE A 941 -9.74 -16.68 -42.54
C ILE A 941 -8.81 -15.71 -41.82
N SER A 942 -8.06 -16.21 -40.83
CA SER A 942 -7.02 -15.44 -40.12
C SER A 942 -5.67 -15.64 -40.80
N VAL A 943 -4.82 -14.62 -40.86
CA VAL A 943 -3.50 -14.74 -41.51
C VAL A 943 -2.55 -15.77 -40.84
N VAL A 944 -2.80 -16.09 -39.57
CA VAL A 944 -2.09 -17.15 -38.83
C VAL A 944 -2.79 -18.52 -38.93
N GLN A 945 -4.07 -18.53 -39.32
CA GLN A 945 -4.91 -19.72 -39.39
C GLN A 945 -6.04 -19.48 -40.40
N ASP A 946 -5.69 -19.61 -41.68
CA ASP A 946 -6.54 -19.32 -42.82
C ASP A 946 -7.31 -20.55 -43.32
N GLN A 947 -6.92 -21.73 -42.84
CA GLN A 947 -7.49 -23.02 -43.22
C GLN A 947 -9.02 -23.05 -43.27
N GLN A 948 -9.54 -23.49 -44.40
CA GLN A 948 -10.97 -23.72 -44.65
C GLN A 948 -11.28 -25.20 -44.91
N PRO A 949 -12.57 -25.60 -44.81
CA PRO A 949 -13.00 -26.90 -45.29
C PRO A 949 -12.62 -27.11 -46.76
N VAL A 950 -12.10 -28.29 -47.09
CA VAL A 950 -11.70 -28.68 -48.44
C VAL A 950 -12.90 -29.24 -49.20
N VAL A 951 -12.96 -29.04 -50.50
CA VAL A 951 -14.00 -29.62 -51.36
C VAL A 951 -13.78 -31.13 -51.54
N ASP A 952 -14.88 -31.89 -51.60
CA ASP A 952 -14.83 -33.32 -51.92
C ASP A 952 -14.75 -33.50 -53.44
N GLU A 953 -13.54 -33.74 -53.93
CA GLU A 953 -13.25 -34.02 -55.33
C GLU A 953 -13.46 -35.50 -55.68
N GLU A 954 -14.17 -35.78 -56.77
CA GLU A 954 -14.27 -37.13 -57.31
C GLU A 954 -13.10 -37.43 -58.25
N PRO A 955 -12.43 -38.60 -58.14
CA PRO A 955 -11.43 -38.96 -59.12
C PRO A 955 -12.08 -39.09 -60.50
N PRO A 956 -11.37 -38.73 -61.59
CA PRO A 956 -11.89 -38.89 -62.94
C PRO A 956 -12.32 -40.34 -63.17
N SER A 957 -13.38 -40.52 -63.95
CA SER A 957 -13.94 -41.86 -64.19
C SER A 957 -12.85 -42.81 -64.72
N PRO A 958 -12.84 -44.11 -64.32
CA PRO A 958 -11.86 -45.08 -64.83
C PRO A 958 -11.79 -45.15 -66.36
N ASP A 959 -12.90 -44.81 -67.03
CA ASP A 959 -13.04 -44.73 -68.47
C ASP A 959 -12.23 -43.59 -69.12
N LEU A 960 -12.11 -42.44 -68.44
CA LEU A 960 -11.30 -41.30 -68.89
C LEU A 960 -9.80 -41.62 -68.88
N LEU A 961 -9.38 -42.50 -67.97
CA LEU A 961 -7.99 -42.92 -67.82
C LEU A 961 -7.60 -44.06 -68.77
N TRP A 962 -8.59 -44.78 -69.32
CA TRP A 962 -8.36 -45.79 -70.35
C TRP A 962 -8.10 -45.19 -71.74
N ASN A 963 -8.49 -43.92 -71.93
CA ASN A 963 -8.31 -43.16 -73.18
C ASN A 963 -6.91 -42.50 -73.31
N ILE A 964 -5.93 -42.90 -72.49
CA ILE A 964 -4.50 -42.52 -72.62
C ILE A 964 -3.71 -43.59 -73.41
N HIS A 965 -4.40 -44.43 -74.18
CA HIS A 965 -3.80 -45.45 -75.04
C HIS A 965 -4.22 -45.33 -76.50
#